data_AF-A0A8K1ZXA1-F1
#
_entry.id   AF-A0A8K1ZXA1-F1
#
_cell.length_a   1.000
_cell.length_b   1.000
_cell.length_c   1.000
_cell.angle_alpha   90.00
_cell.angle_beta   90.00
_cell.angle_gamma   90.00
#
_symmetry.space_group_name_H-M   'P 1'
#
loop_
_entity.id
_entity.type
_entity.pdbx_description
1 polymer ?
#
loop_
_entity_poly.entity_id
_entity_poly.type
_entity_poly.pdbx_seq_one_letter_code
_entity_poly.pdbx_strand_id
1 'polypeptide(L)'
;MPLSRRTFLEHMGWGLAALGLSESLLNVWSQRYQKVLAAPAPRKWALLIGINEYEHPVQWPALQGCLTDLELQKMLLIHRFGFQPQHILTLTNQAATRTAIEAAFVSHLIEQVSPEDVVVIHFSGYGGHISARTTAESSVLLHRAQDLLLPADAFLQPNGSDDRINGLLEDTLFLLLRSLPTDRVTTILDVGFDPSVGALGGGVQVRSQPLPAGLLLNEAELAFQAELLQQNALSAEQVSVQQRAGQLPGILLRATHAIEAHWHHTPAGLLTYWLTQRLWNTTPPTPTMVTFNRIATAVEQQVGSAHQPELQGQKSYETPLLGYGQPLSRSADGVILTHDAPNPMVQCWLGGLSPHLLQHALTLGFDSLVASGPVTSIAAMPSISTPPPPPSDTALPSTAASPPAEQEPIPKLAATRPTAWQRISDTATPPGNLPLSSSSPPETEGSTCPDDFPLETTTPFIVFKKPLELRVTGKLTQPAVEIPSPFLQEALRELPRSLTLQVALGTPLDRMERVDATSAFSSALDLATVPAEQAYADVLLSRVSTPTGSEADPESSGRYGLFHHGGELYANTLGEPKEAIKTAVRRLSPQIEVLLAAKALSLTVNDVTARVGVSVTLDQIKAEETQPLIHQFTTRVPWPCPAAHPTPKAETLGKIVTLAQGTHIQYRIQNYSPFPLYLLVLGIDPSPDQLWCYAPLLQPEASEPTFPKYAVIPPQETLTLPKATTERLVHGPPGLATTYFLLARHPWQQTLSTLTTHARQSSRSAAAFTLQDPWLVAQSVLADLHEASVAGSRAPNLVSDQGWLLDVQQWATLAFVHRVI
;
A
#
# COMPACT_ATOMS: atom_id res chain seq x y z
N MET A 1 -24.48 16.23 34.18
CA MET A 1 -23.95 15.13 35.03
C MET A 1 -23.88 13.87 34.19
N PRO A 2 -22.85 13.02 34.33
CA PRO A 2 -22.84 11.71 33.68
C PRO A 2 -23.89 10.80 34.34
N LEU A 3 -24.69 10.10 33.53
CA LEU A 3 -25.57 9.05 34.03
C LEU A 3 -24.73 7.88 34.53
N SER A 4 -25.02 7.38 35.73
CA SER A 4 -24.31 6.21 36.26
C SER A 4 -24.66 4.96 35.44
N ARG A 5 -23.70 4.04 35.28
CA ARG A 5 -23.90 2.76 34.56
C ARG A 5 -25.07 1.96 35.14
N ARG A 6 -25.32 2.08 36.44
CA ARG A 6 -26.45 1.49 37.17
C ARG A 6 -27.80 2.06 36.70
N THR A 7 -27.95 3.39 36.69
CA THR A 7 -29.19 4.06 36.27
C THR A 7 -29.59 3.73 34.83
N PHE A 8 -28.64 3.53 33.92
CA PHE A 8 -28.94 3.12 32.54
C PHE A 8 -29.54 1.70 32.47
N LEU A 9 -28.95 0.74 33.18
CA LEU A 9 -29.45 -0.63 33.26
C LEU A 9 -30.81 -0.71 33.96
N GLU A 10 -31.03 0.07 35.01
CA GLU A 10 -32.32 0.18 35.69
C GLU A 10 -33.42 0.69 34.73
N HIS A 11 -33.15 1.69 33.89
CA HIS A 11 -34.12 2.19 32.90
C HIS A 11 -34.39 1.20 31.75
N MET A 12 -33.36 0.48 31.27
CA MET A 12 -33.58 -0.60 30.28
C MET A 12 -34.42 -1.75 30.82
N GLY A 13 -34.31 -2.07 32.12
CA GLY A 13 -35.12 -3.11 32.77
C GLY A 13 -36.62 -2.82 32.66
N TRP A 14 -37.05 -1.59 32.97
CA TRP A 14 -38.45 -1.18 32.83
C TRP A 14 -38.94 -1.23 31.38
N GLY A 15 -38.12 -0.80 30.42
CA GLY A 15 -38.47 -0.82 29.00
C GLY A 15 -38.68 -2.23 28.43
N LEU A 16 -37.90 -3.22 28.89
CA LEU A 16 -38.03 -4.61 28.45
C LEU A 16 -39.16 -5.37 29.17
N ALA A 17 -39.43 -5.04 30.44
CA ALA A 17 -40.57 -5.58 31.17
C ALA A 17 -41.92 -5.19 30.51
N ALA A 18 -42.01 -3.96 29.99
CA ALA A 18 -43.18 -3.48 29.23
C ALA A 18 -43.46 -4.25 27.92
N LEU A 19 -42.49 -5.03 27.43
CA LEU A 19 -42.60 -5.86 26.22
C LEU A 19 -42.91 -7.35 26.52
N GLY A 20 -43.19 -7.70 27.78
CA GLY A 20 -43.67 -9.03 28.16
C GLY A 20 -42.62 -10.17 28.09
N LEU A 21 -41.33 -9.84 27.98
CA LEU A 21 -40.25 -10.83 28.02
C LEU A 21 -40.10 -11.43 29.43
N SER A 22 -40.03 -12.76 29.53
CA SER A 22 -39.98 -13.44 30.83
C SER A 22 -38.66 -13.20 31.57
N GLU A 23 -38.73 -13.15 32.90
CA GLU A 23 -37.54 -13.04 33.78
C GLU A 23 -36.50 -14.13 33.51
N SER A 24 -36.93 -15.33 33.10
CA SER A 24 -36.03 -16.43 32.72
C SER A 24 -35.18 -16.12 31.49
N LEU A 25 -35.77 -15.50 30.45
CA LEU A 25 -35.03 -15.07 29.26
C LEU A 25 -34.15 -13.85 29.59
N LEU A 26 -34.68 -12.88 30.33
CA LEU A 26 -33.94 -11.70 30.77
C LEU A 26 -32.73 -12.08 31.64
N ASN A 27 -32.83 -13.10 32.50
CA ASN A 27 -31.70 -13.61 33.28
C ASN A 27 -30.63 -14.29 32.40
N VAL A 28 -31.01 -15.12 31.41
CA VAL A 28 -30.03 -15.74 30.49
C VAL A 28 -29.34 -14.70 29.62
N TRP A 29 -30.08 -13.70 29.13
CA TRP A 29 -29.52 -12.62 28.31
C TRP A 29 -28.63 -11.68 29.13
N SER A 30 -29.08 -11.26 30.33
CA SER A 30 -28.29 -10.40 31.21
C SER A 30 -27.05 -11.09 31.77
N GLN A 31 -27.09 -12.39 32.11
CA GLN A 31 -25.88 -13.11 32.53
C GLN A 31 -24.85 -13.25 31.39
N ARG A 32 -25.30 -13.42 30.14
CA ARG A 32 -24.41 -13.40 28.97
C ARG A 32 -23.83 -12.01 28.73
N TYR A 33 -24.66 -10.96 28.73
CA TYR A 33 -24.19 -9.57 28.60
C TYR A 33 -23.27 -9.14 29.75
N GLN A 34 -23.56 -9.52 30.99
CA GLN A 34 -22.71 -9.22 32.15
C GLN A 34 -21.38 -9.97 32.05
N LYS A 35 -21.33 -11.23 31.58
CA LYS A 35 -20.05 -11.89 31.30
C LYS A 35 -19.24 -11.15 30.22
N VAL A 36 -19.87 -10.71 29.14
CA VAL A 36 -19.21 -9.93 28.07
C VAL A 36 -18.76 -8.54 28.54
N LEU A 37 -19.48 -7.92 29.48
CA LEU A 37 -19.17 -6.60 30.04
C LEU A 37 -18.24 -6.64 31.28
N ALA A 38 -18.02 -7.81 31.87
CA ALA A 38 -17.16 -8.01 33.05
C ALA A 38 -15.89 -8.83 32.77
N ALA A 39 -15.77 -9.43 31.58
CA ALA A 39 -14.49 -9.96 31.12
C ALA A 39 -13.48 -8.80 30.95
N PRO A 40 -12.20 -8.98 31.33
CA PRO A 40 -11.16 -8.02 30.97
C PRO A 40 -11.06 -7.93 29.45
N ALA A 41 -10.73 -6.74 28.92
CA ALA A 41 -10.50 -6.57 27.50
C ALA A 41 -9.36 -7.50 27.02
N PRO A 42 -9.52 -8.18 25.86
CA PRO A 42 -8.56 -9.18 25.42
C PRO A 42 -7.18 -8.55 25.21
N ARG A 43 -6.16 -9.14 25.82
CA ARG A 43 -4.78 -8.65 25.68
C ARG A 43 -4.29 -9.00 24.27
N LYS A 44 -3.33 -8.22 23.79
CA LYS A 44 -2.77 -8.38 22.45
C LYS A 44 -1.26 -8.61 22.57
N TRP A 45 -0.82 -9.75 22.05
CA TRP A 45 0.53 -10.28 22.16
C TRP A 45 1.12 -10.44 20.76
N ALA A 46 2.41 -10.15 20.61
CA ALA A 46 3.11 -10.40 19.36
C ALA A 46 4.51 -10.97 19.56
N LEU A 47 4.92 -11.77 18.60
CA LEU A 47 6.28 -12.28 18.42
C LEU A 47 6.73 -11.93 16.99
N LEU A 48 7.72 -11.05 16.88
CA LEU A 48 8.24 -10.52 15.62
C LEU A 48 9.69 -11.01 15.44
N ILE A 49 9.98 -11.74 14.37
CA ILE A 49 11.27 -12.41 14.11
C ILE A 49 11.79 -11.95 12.75
N GLY A 50 12.96 -11.33 12.70
CA GLY A 50 13.48 -10.66 11.50
C GLY A 50 14.98 -10.79 11.37
N ILE A 51 15.46 -11.33 10.25
CA ILE A 51 16.85 -11.77 10.11
C ILE A 51 17.46 -11.20 8.83
N ASN A 52 18.17 -10.07 8.98
CA ASN A 52 19.04 -9.52 7.93
C ASN A 52 20.39 -10.24 7.91
N GLU A 53 20.97 -10.45 9.09
CA GLU A 53 22.31 -11.00 9.28
C GLU A 53 22.25 -12.41 9.87
N TYR A 54 22.88 -13.35 9.18
CA TYR A 54 23.07 -14.74 9.59
C TYR A 54 24.50 -14.97 10.09
N GLU A 55 24.70 -15.90 11.01
CA GLU A 55 26.03 -16.21 11.59
C GLU A 55 27.01 -16.80 10.56
N HIS A 56 26.49 -17.36 9.47
CA HIS A 56 27.25 -17.97 8.38
C HIS A 56 27.03 -17.24 7.03
N PRO A 57 27.51 -15.98 6.87
CA PRO A 57 27.18 -15.13 5.72
C PRO A 57 27.75 -15.60 4.38
N VAL A 58 28.62 -16.63 4.39
CA VAL A 58 29.14 -17.31 3.19
C VAL A 58 28.15 -18.37 2.67
N GLN A 59 27.31 -18.93 3.54
CA GLN A 59 26.20 -19.82 3.16
C GLN A 59 24.94 -19.00 2.87
N TRP A 60 24.63 -18.01 3.72
CA TRP A 60 23.41 -17.20 3.67
C TRP A 60 23.78 -15.72 3.52
N PRO A 61 23.85 -15.17 2.30
CA PRO A 61 24.14 -13.74 2.07
C PRO A 61 23.19 -12.83 2.84
N ALA A 62 23.63 -11.63 3.23
CA ALA A 62 22.78 -10.74 4.02
C ALA A 62 21.51 -10.29 3.26
N LEU A 63 20.40 -10.19 3.99
CA LEU A 63 19.20 -9.44 3.60
C LEU A 63 19.26 -8.02 4.20
N GLN A 64 18.44 -7.11 3.68
CA GLN A 64 18.38 -5.71 4.12
C GLN A 64 17.01 -5.33 4.69
N GLY A 65 15.93 -5.96 4.23
CA GLY A 65 14.55 -5.55 4.50
C GLY A 65 13.86 -6.21 5.69
N CYS A 66 14.37 -7.32 6.23
CA CYS A 66 13.68 -8.07 7.29
C CYS A 66 13.55 -7.30 8.61
N LEU A 67 14.48 -6.38 8.90
CA LEU A 67 14.36 -5.48 10.05
C LEU A 67 13.36 -4.35 9.81
N THR A 68 13.28 -3.83 8.58
CA THR A 68 12.23 -2.88 8.15
C THR A 68 10.84 -3.49 8.28
N ASP A 69 10.70 -4.77 7.92
CA ASP A 69 9.46 -5.53 8.04
C ASP A 69 8.98 -5.64 9.49
N LEU A 70 9.91 -5.79 10.44
CA LEU A 70 9.55 -5.76 11.86
C LEU A 70 9.15 -4.36 12.31
N GLU A 71 9.79 -3.30 11.83
CA GLU A 71 9.39 -1.92 12.14
C GLU A 71 8.00 -1.59 11.58
N LEU A 72 7.73 -1.90 10.30
CA LEU A 72 6.43 -1.73 9.66
C LEU A 72 5.33 -2.41 10.47
N GLN A 73 5.54 -3.68 10.83
CA GLN A 73 4.59 -4.46 11.62
C GLN A 73 4.46 -3.94 13.07
N LYS A 74 5.55 -3.58 13.75
CA LYS A 74 5.54 -3.08 15.13
C LYS A 74 4.81 -1.73 15.25
N MET A 75 5.06 -0.82 14.30
CA MET A 75 4.42 0.48 14.25
C MET A 75 2.91 0.36 13.94
N LEU A 76 2.53 -0.54 13.02
CA LEU A 76 1.14 -0.90 12.78
C LEU A 76 0.47 -1.44 14.06
N LEU A 77 1.04 -2.45 14.70
CA LEU A 77 0.43 -3.12 15.85
C LEU A 77 0.24 -2.17 17.04
N ILE A 78 1.23 -1.34 17.35
CA ILE A 78 1.15 -0.35 18.44
C ILE A 78 0.12 0.73 18.09
N HIS A 79 0.34 1.49 17.02
CA HIS A 79 -0.40 2.74 16.78
C HIS A 79 -1.78 2.53 16.16
N ARG A 80 -2.00 1.45 15.39
CA ARG A 80 -3.32 1.14 14.81
C ARG A 80 -4.09 0.19 15.70
N PHE A 81 -3.52 -0.97 16.04
CA PHE A 81 -4.27 -2.05 16.69
C PHE A 81 -4.22 -2.06 18.24
N GLY A 82 -3.46 -1.14 18.86
CA GLY A 82 -3.43 -0.94 20.30
C GLY A 82 -2.65 -2.02 21.08
N PHE A 83 -1.73 -2.72 20.43
CA PHE A 83 -0.83 -3.67 21.10
C PHE A 83 0.07 -2.89 22.07
N GLN A 84 0.17 -3.37 23.30
CA GLN A 84 1.04 -2.75 24.30
C GLN A 84 2.50 -3.13 23.99
N PRO A 85 3.45 -2.19 23.94
CA PRO A 85 4.85 -2.49 23.56
C PRO A 85 5.49 -3.61 24.39
N GLN A 86 5.14 -3.71 25.68
CA GLN A 86 5.58 -4.76 26.60
C GLN A 86 5.11 -6.19 26.25
N HIS A 87 4.10 -6.35 25.40
CA HIS A 87 3.62 -7.67 24.92
C HIS A 87 4.11 -7.97 23.49
N ILE A 88 4.96 -7.12 22.91
CA ILE A 88 5.58 -7.31 21.58
C ILE A 88 7.04 -7.73 21.79
N LEU A 89 7.29 -9.04 21.81
CA LEU A 89 8.65 -9.57 21.75
C LEU A 89 9.18 -9.42 20.32
N THR A 90 10.46 -9.07 20.20
CA THR A 90 11.14 -8.85 18.92
C THR A 90 12.49 -9.55 18.96
N LEU A 91 12.73 -10.51 18.06
CA LEU A 91 14.01 -11.19 17.86
C LEU A 91 14.61 -10.74 16.52
N THR A 92 15.85 -10.26 16.56
CA THR A 92 16.52 -9.63 15.41
C THR A 92 17.91 -10.20 15.19
N ASN A 93 18.26 -10.53 13.94
CA ASN A 93 19.57 -11.06 13.55
C ASN A 93 20.03 -12.15 14.54
N GLN A 94 21.22 -12.02 15.15
CA GLN A 94 21.85 -13.02 16.03
C GLN A 94 21.06 -13.33 17.32
N ALA A 95 20.01 -12.55 17.65
CA ALA A 95 19.08 -12.89 18.73
C ALA A 95 17.95 -13.87 18.31
N ALA A 96 17.77 -14.09 17.00
CA ALA A 96 16.78 -14.98 16.42
C ALA A 96 17.36 -16.38 16.12
N THR A 97 18.04 -16.97 17.12
CA THR A 97 18.50 -18.36 17.02
C THR A 97 17.33 -19.34 17.14
N ARG A 98 17.49 -20.59 16.67
CA ARG A 98 16.45 -21.62 16.71
C ARG A 98 15.87 -21.76 18.13
N THR A 99 16.75 -21.92 19.11
CA THR A 99 16.38 -22.07 20.53
C THR A 99 15.78 -20.80 21.15
N ALA A 100 16.18 -19.60 20.70
CA ALA A 100 15.55 -18.36 21.14
C ALA A 100 14.12 -18.22 20.59
N ILE A 101 13.86 -18.67 19.36
CA ILE A 101 12.53 -18.70 18.74
C ILE A 101 11.63 -19.73 19.47
N GLU A 102 12.12 -20.95 19.70
CA GLU A 102 11.42 -21.98 20.48
C GLU A 102 11.03 -21.46 21.87
N ALA A 103 11.99 -20.89 22.61
CA ALA A 103 11.77 -20.34 23.94
C ALA A 103 10.79 -19.14 23.94
N ALA A 104 10.79 -18.31 22.89
CA ALA A 104 9.85 -17.22 22.73
C ALA A 104 8.41 -17.70 22.50
N PHE A 105 8.20 -18.76 21.71
CA PHE A 105 6.87 -19.36 21.58
C PHE A 105 6.37 -19.93 22.91
N VAL A 106 7.21 -20.63 23.67
CA VAL A 106 6.81 -21.21 24.96
C VAL A 106 6.56 -20.12 26.01
N SER A 107 7.58 -19.34 26.36
CA SER A 107 7.57 -18.47 27.55
C SER A 107 6.83 -17.14 27.39
N HIS A 108 6.75 -16.61 26.16
CA HIS A 108 6.08 -15.32 25.88
C HIS A 108 4.69 -15.49 25.26
N LEU A 109 4.40 -16.61 24.58
CA LEU A 109 3.07 -16.88 24.03
C LEU A 109 2.33 -17.97 24.82
N ILE A 110 2.74 -19.24 24.74
CA ILE A 110 1.99 -20.39 25.27
C ILE A 110 1.71 -20.26 26.77
N GLU A 111 2.70 -19.83 27.57
CA GLU A 111 2.55 -19.66 29.02
C GLU A 111 1.75 -18.40 29.43
N GLN A 112 1.70 -17.36 28.58
CA GLN A 112 1.15 -16.04 28.96
C GLN A 112 -0.24 -15.77 28.39
N VAL A 113 -0.55 -16.30 27.21
CA VAL A 113 -1.74 -16.01 26.42
C VAL A 113 -2.97 -16.69 27.02
N SER A 114 -4.07 -15.94 27.16
CA SER A 114 -5.38 -16.49 27.56
C SER A 114 -6.27 -16.77 26.34
N PRO A 115 -7.29 -17.65 26.42
CA PRO A 115 -8.12 -18.01 25.25
C PRO A 115 -8.86 -16.87 24.55
N GLU A 116 -9.08 -15.75 25.23
CA GLU A 116 -9.69 -14.55 24.65
C GLU A 116 -8.66 -13.58 24.04
N ASP A 117 -7.37 -13.73 24.36
CA ASP A 117 -6.32 -12.84 23.88
C ASP A 117 -6.06 -13.02 22.37
N VAL A 118 -5.34 -12.05 21.79
CA VAL A 118 -5.00 -11.97 20.37
C VAL A 118 -3.51 -12.17 20.18
N VAL A 119 -3.12 -13.03 19.24
CA VAL A 119 -1.71 -13.34 18.94
C VAL A 119 -1.37 -12.95 17.51
N VAL A 120 -0.28 -12.20 17.32
CA VAL A 120 0.32 -11.93 16.00
C VAL A 120 1.73 -12.45 15.96
N ILE A 121 2.01 -13.33 15.01
CA ILE A 121 3.34 -13.88 14.77
C ILE A 121 3.81 -13.39 13.41
N HIS A 122 5.04 -12.91 13.34
CA HIS A 122 5.66 -12.51 12.07
C HIS A 122 7.07 -13.08 12.00
N PHE A 123 7.37 -13.81 10.93
CA PHE A 123 8.74 -14.20 10.57
C PHE A 123 9.08 -13.59 9.19
N SER A 124 10.23 -12.92 9.13
CA SER A 124 10.82 -12.34 7.91
C SER A 124 12.30 -12.73 7.83
N GLY A 125 12.67 -13.43 6.76
CA GLY A 125 14.01 -14.01 6.59
C GLY A 125 14.01 -15.11 5.54
N TYR A 126 15.10 -15.89 5.46
CA TYR A 126 15.20 -17.01 4.53
C TYR A 126 14.39 -18.24 4.97
N GLY A 127 13.86 -18.93 3.97
CA GLY A 127 13.42 -20.32 4.06
C GLY A 127 14.19 -21.20 3.09
N GLY A 128 14.01 -22.50 3.21
CA GLY A 128 14.52 -23.50 2.27
C GLY A 128 13.64 -24.75 2.29
N HIS A 129 13.75 -25.56 1.24
CA HIS A 129 12.99 -26.79 1.09
C HIS A 129 13.90 -28.00 1.28
N ILE A 130 13.54 -28.93 2.17
CA ILE A 130 14.32 -30.13 2.46
C ILE A 130 13.65 -31.36 1.84
N SER A 131 14.34 -32.00 0.89
CA SER A 131 13.84 -33.16 0.15
C SER A 131 13.74 -34.43 1.01
N ALA A 132 12.76 -35.29 0.70
CA ALA A 132 12.64 -36.60 1.35
C ALA A 132 13.90 -37.46 1.16
N ARG A 133 14.32 -38.21 2.20
CA ARG A 133 15.44 -39.15 2.14
C ARG A 133 14.97 -40.56 2.50
N THR A 134 15.07 -41.47 1.55
CA THR A 134 14.74 -42.89 1.73
C THR A 134 16.04 -43.71 1.74
N THR A 135 16.44 -44.20 2.91
CA THR A 135 17.49 -45.23 3.06
C THR A 135 16.94 -46.39 3.89
N ALA A 136 17.60 -47.56 3.84
CA ALA A 136 17.03 -48.80 4.37
C ALA A 136 17.30 -49.06 5.87
N GLU A 137 18.14 -48.25 6.53
CA GLU A 137 18.82 -48.67 7.78
C GLU A 137 18.78 -47.66 8.94
N SER A 138 17.85 -46.69 8.97
CA SER A 138 17.66 -45.81 10.14
C SER A 138 16.25 -45.25 10.29
N SER A 139 15.79 -45.12 11.54
CA SER A 139 14.44 -44.65 11.91
C SER A 139 14.34 -43.13 12.11
N VAL A 140 15.31 -42.37 11.62
CA VAL A 140 15.43 -40.90 11.79
C VAL A 140 15.37 -40.20 10.42
N LEU A 141 14.52 -40.69 9.53
CA LEU A 141 14.46 -40.27 8.13
C LEU A 141 13.31 -39.30 7.86
N LEU A 142 13.59 -38.30 7.01
CA LEU A 142 12.60 -37.44 6.40
C LEU A 142 11.80 -38.23 5.35
N HIS A 143 10.75 -38.93 5.78
CA HIS A 143 9.85 -39.71 4.93
C HIS A 143 9.07 -38.86 3.89
N ARG A 144 9.06 -37.54 4.04
CA ARG A 144 8.50 -36.58 3.08
C ARG A 144 9.38 -35.34 2.98
N ALA A 145 9.22 -34.60 1.89
CA ALA A 145 9.80 -33.27 1.77
C ALA A 145 9.02 -32.25 2.63
N GLN A 146 9.70 -31.21 3.13
CA GLN A 146 9.17 -30.22 4.06
C GLN A 146 9.77 -28.82 3.83
N ASP A 147 9.05 -27.80 4.27
CA ASP A 147 9.49 -26.41 4.28
C ASP A 147 10.15 -26.08 5.63
N LEU A 148 11.27 -25.34 5.58
CA LEU A 148 12.16 -25.04 6.70
C LEU A 148 12.40 -23.52 6.81
N LEU A 149 12.17 -22.95 7.99
CA LEU A 149 12.59 -21.58 8.33
C LEU A 149 14.06 -21.59 8.76
N LEU A 150 14.87 -20.66 8.23
CA LEU A 150 16.28 -20.52 8.60
C LEU A 150 16.42 -19.46 9.72
N PRO A 151 16.73 -19.86 10.98
CA PRO A 151 17.10 -18.95 12.05
C PRO A 151 18.51 -18.36 11.83
N ALA A 152 18.93 -17.41 12.66
CA ALA A 152 20.21 -16.72 12.45
C ALA A 152 21.44 -17.63 12.65
N ASP A 153 21.31 -18.63 13.53
CA ASP A 153 22.25 -19.73 13.77
C ASP A 153 22.07 -20.90 12.77
N ALA A 154 21.35 -20.70 11.66
CA ALA A 154 21.26 -21.69 10.60
C ALA A 154 22.65 -21.99 10.04
N PHE A 155 23.05 -23.25 10.08
CA PHE A 155 24.33 -23.71 9.57
C PHE A 155 24.17 -25.06 8.88
N LEU A 156 24.60 -25.12 7.62
CA LEU A 156 24.84 -26.39 6.94
C LEU A 156 26.18 -26.93 7.40
N GLN A 157 26.15 -28.01 8.19
CA GLN A 157 27.31 -28.74 8.68
C GLN A 157 27.68 -29.85 7.69
N PRO A 158 28.80 -29.72 6.95
CA PRO A 158 29.29 -30.78 6.06
C PRO A 158 29.91 -31.92 6.88
N ASN A 159 29.21 -33.06 6.92
CA ASN A 159 29.58 -34.29 7.62
C ASN A 159 29.69 -35.50 6.68
N GLY A 160 29.57 -35.31 5.36
CA GLY A 160 29.84 -36.32 4.34
C GLY A 160 28.57 -37.00 3.83
N SER A 161 28.25 -38.20 4.34
CA SER A 161 26.98 -38.88 4.01
C SER A 161 25.77 -38.29 4.74
N ASP A 162 26.02 -37.59 5.84
CA ASP A 162 25.02 -37.18 6.82
C ASP A 162 25.19 -35.69 7.17
N ASP A 163 25.36 -34.87 6.13
CA ASP A 163 25.26 -33.41 6.19
C ASP A 163 23.96 -33.01 6.91
N ARG A 164 24.07 -32.01 7.79
CA ARG A 164 22.97 -31.57 8.67
C ARG A 164 22.73 -30.08 8.62
N ILE A 165 21.48 -29.67 8.83
CA ILE A 165 21.10 -28.26 8.99
C ILE A 165 20.46 -27.99 10.35
N ASN A 166 20.79 -26.84 10.92
CA ASN A 166 20.06 -26.23 12.02
C ASN A 166 18.94 -25.33 11.44
N GLY A 167 17.67 -25.64 11.71
CA GLY A 167 16.52 -24.90 11.21
C GLY A 167 15.21 -25.35 11.85
N LEU A 168 14.15 -24.56 11.68
CA LEU A 168 12.83 -24.80 12.30
C LEU A 168 11.81 -25.22 11.23
N LEU A 169 11.22 -26.40 11.36
CA LEU A 169 10.25 -26.91 10.38
C LEU A 169 8.90 -26.18 10.43
N GLU A 170 8.21 -26.08 9.30
CA GLU A 170 6.81 -25.61 9.27
C GLU A 170 5.86 -26.57 10.02
N ASP A 171 6.22 -27.86 10.15
CA ASP A 171 5.55 -28.83 11.05
C ASP A 171 5.71 -28.46 12.53
N THR A 172 6.90 -28.02 12.93
CA THR A 172 7.18 -27.57 14.31
C THR A 172 6.46 -26.24 14.58
N LEU A 173 6.48 -25.29 13.64
CA LEU A 173 5.70 -24.05 13.72
C LEU A 173 4.19 -24.35 13.83
N PHE A 174 3.65 -25.26 13.03
CA PHE A 174 2.24 -25.65 13.11
C PHE A 174 1.86 -26.21 14.49
N LEU A 175 2.71 -27.06 15.07
CA LEU A 175 2.48 -27.61 16.41
C LEU A 175 2.57 -26.52 17.49
N LEU A 176 3.53 -25.58 17.39
CA LEU A 176 3.60 -24.41 18.28
C LEU A 176 2.34 -23.53 18.19
N LEU A 177 1.83 -23.28 16.98
CA LEU A 177 0.58 -22.55 16.75
C LEU A 177 -0.64 -23.28 17.34
N ARG A 178 -0.66 -24.62 17.31
CA ARG A 178 -1.72 -25.43 17.93
C ARG A 178 -1.64 -25.48 19.46
N SER A 179 -0.46 -25.32 20.03
CA SER A 179 -0.26 -25.26 21.49
C SER A 179 -0.68 -23.92 22.12
N LEU A 180 -1.07 -22.92 21.32
CA LEU A 180 -1.57 -21.64 21.83
C LEU A 180 -2.96 -21.79 22.47
N PRO A 181 -3.21 -21.20 23.67
CA PRO A 181 -4.53 -21.25 24.31
C PRO A 181 -5.67 -20.53 23.57
N THR A 182 -5.37 -19.72 22.54
CA THR A 182 -6.33 -18.93 21.75
C THR A 182 -6.33 -19.33 20.28
N ASP A 183 -7.48 -19.20 19.62
CA ASP A 183 -7.62 -19.35 18.18
C ASP A 183 -7.61 -18.02 17.40
N ARG A 184 -7.43 -16.89 18.11
CA ARG A 184 -7.34 -15.52 17.55
C ARG A 184 -5.91 -15.20 17.10
N VAL A 185 -5.37 -16.07 16.28
CA VAL A 185 -3.99 -16.03 15.80
C VAL A 185 -3.93 -15.46 14.38
N THR A 186 -2.92 -14.66 14.10
CA THR A 186 -2.57 -14.24 12.73
C THR A 186 -1.07 -14.36 12.55
N THR A 187 -0.67 -15.29 11.69
CA THR A 187 0.72 -15.59 11.35
C THR A 187 1.06 -14.99 9.99
N ILE A 188 2.19 -14.30 9.90
CA ILE A 188 2.74 -13.75 8.66
C ILE A 188 4.11 -14.39 8.43
N LEU A 189 4.33 -14.97 7.25
CA LEU A 189 5.60 -15.52 6.80
C LEU A 189 6.04 -14.80 5.51
N ASP A 190 6.91 -13.80 5.65
CA ASP A 190 7.55 -13.12 4.51
C ASP A 190 8.84 -13.87 4.13
N VAL A 191 8.64 -15.12 3.70
CA VAL A 191 9.66 -16.18 3.54
C VAL A 191 9.42 -16.93 2.23
N GLY A 192 10.50 -17.26 1.51
CA GLY A 192 10.45 -18.09 0.31
C GLY A 192 10.95 -19.50 0.56
N PHE A 193 10.37 -20.50 -0.12
CA PHE A 193 10.76 -21.90 0.04
C PHE A 193 11.17 -22.57 -1.28
N ASP A 194 10.63 -22.13 -2.43
CA ASP A 194 11.03 -22.65 -3.74
C ASP A 194 12.43 -22.13 -4.14
N PRO A 195 13.44 -23.01 -4.31
CA PRO A 195 14.79 -22.64 -4.71
C PRO A 195 14.97 -22.53 -6.24
N SER A 196 13.95 -22.82 -7.05
CA SER A 196 14.01 -22.68 -8.51
C SER A 196 13.86 -21.24 -8.98
N VAL A 197 13.33 -20.34 -8.13
CA VAL A 197 13.33 -18.89 -8.38
C VAL A 197 14.73 -18.34 -8.16
N GLY A 198 15.47 -18.20 -9.27
CA GLY A 198 16.85 -17.69 -9.26
C GLY A 198 16.97 -16.20 -8.92
N ALA A 199 18.20 -15.69 -8.96
CA ALA A 199 18.50 -14.29 -8.66
C ALA A 199 17.76 -13.31 -9.60
N LEU A 200 16.81 -12.57 -9.04
CA LEU A 200 16.00 -11.57 -9.73
C LEU A 200 16.80 -10.28 -10.04
N GLY A 201 16.23 -9.41 -10.88
CA GLY A 201 16.90 -8.22 -11.40
C GLY A 201 16.23 -6.89 -11.00
N GLY A 202 17.05 -5.85 -10.80
CA GLY A 202 16.56 -4.48 -10.57
C GLY A 202 16.11 -4.20 -9.14
N GLY A 203 16.99 -4.46 -8.17
CA GLY A 203 16.76 -4.15 -6.77
C GLY A 203 15.78 -5.07 -6.05
N VAL A 204 15.55 -6.27 -6.57
CA VAL A 204 14.77 -7.33 -5.90
C VAL A 204 15.64 -8.56 -5.60
N GLN A 205 15.36 -9.22 -4.49
CA GLN A 205 16.05 -10.43 -4.03
C GLN A 205 15.02 -11.43 -3.48
N VAL A 206 15.19 -12.72 -3.78
CA VAL A 206 14.33 -13.78 -3.22
C VAL A 206 14.73 -14.12 -1.79
N ARG A 207 13.75 -14.53 -0.98
CA ARG A 207 13.93 -15.02 0.39
C ARG A 207 13.86 -16.55 0.49
N SER A 208 14.17 -17.27 -0.58
CA SER A 208 14.45 -18.72 -0.58
C SER A 208 15.95 -19.00 -0.71
N GLN A 209 16.40 -20.12 -0.14
CA GLN A 209 17.78 -20.61 -0.25
C GLN A 209 17.80 -22.05 -0.78
N PRO A 210 18.68 -22.39 -1.75
CA PRO A 210 18.84 -23.75 -2.24
C PRO A 210 19.56 -24.62 -1.21
N LEU A 211 18.91 -25.70 -0.78
CA LEU A 211 19.47 -26.68 0.16
C LEU A 211 19.94 -27.95 -0.59
N PRO A 212 21.04 -28.60 -0.18
CA PRO A 212 21.47 -29.88 -0.76
C PRO A 212 20.44 -31.00 -0.60
N ALA A 213 20.33 -31.86 -1.61
CA ALA A 213 19.49 -33.05 -1.54
C ALA A 213 20.06 -34.09 -0.56
N GLY A 214 19.19 -34.75 0.22
CA GLY A 214 19.58 -35.75 1.21
C GLY A 214 20.05 -35.19 2.55
N LEU A 215 19.99 -33.87 2.74
CA LEU A 215 20.24 -33.17 4.00
C LEU A 215 19.41 -33.77 5.17
N LEU A 216 19.99 -33.80 6.36
CA LEU A 216 19.33 -34.21 7.61
C LEU A 216 19.07 -32.99 8.51
N LEU A 217 18.13 -33.10 9.44
CA LEU A 217 17.92 -32.10 10.49
C LEU A 217 18.86 -32.37 11.68
N ASN A 218 19.09 -31.33 12.48
CA ASN A 218 19.72 -31.47 13.79
C ASN A 218 18.81 -32.23 14.77
N GLU A 219 19.41 -33.00 15.69
CA GLU A 219 18.67 -33.83 16.65
C GLU A 219 17.80 -33.02 17.62
N ALA A 220 18.16 -31.75 17.88
CA ALA A 220 17.37 -30.86 18.74
C ALA A 220 15.98 -30.54 18.13
N GLU A 221 15.90 -30.29 16.82
CA GLU A 221 14.63 -30.03 16.12
C GLU A 221 13.73 -31.26 16.14
N LEU A 222 14.30 -32.43 15.87
CA LEU A 222 13.58 -33.70 15.87
C LEU A 222 13.09 -34.08 17.28
N ALA A 223 13.88 -33.81 18.32
CA ALA A 223 13.49 -34.02 19.71
C ALA A 223 12.37 -33.07 20.15
N PHE A 224 12.48 -31.78 19.84
CA PHE A 224 11.47 -30.78 20.20
C PHE A 224 10.14 -31.01 19.45
N GLN A 225 10.20 -31.35 18.16
CA GLN A 225 9.02 -31.73 17.40
C GLN A 225 8.35 -33.00 17.97
N ALA A 226 9.13 -34.00 18.39
CA ALA A 226 8.59 -35.22 19.01
C ALA A 226 7.86 -34.91 20.34
N GLU A 227 8.39 -33.99 21.15
CA GLU A 227 7.70 -33.51 22.35
C GLU A 227 6.39 -32.80 22.01
N LEU A 228 6.42 -31.86 21.06
CA LEU A 228 5.22 -31.12 20.63
C LEU A 228 4.13 -32.02 20.02
N LEU A 229 4.51 -33.07 19.27
CA LEU A 229 3.59 -34.10 18.77
C LEU A 229 2.90 -34.85 19.91
N GLN A 230 3.66 -35.22 20.96
CA GLN A 230 3.13 -35.87 22.16
C GLN A 230 2.20 -34.92 22.93
N GLN A 231 2.59 -33.66 23.13
CA GLN A 231 1.76 -32.64 23.79
C GLN A 231 0.43 -32.39 23.05
N ASN A 232 0.47 -32.35 21.72
CA ASN A 232 -0.71 -32.14 20.86
C ASN A 232 -1.55 -33.42 20.64
N ALA A 233 -1.08 -34.58 21.08
CA ALA A 233 -1.65 -35.90 20.78
C ALA A 233 -1.87 -36.16 19.27
N LEU A 234 -0.88 -35.78 18.44
CA LEU A 234 -0.90 -35.95 16.98
C LEU A 234 0.25 -36.83 16.49
N SER A 235 0.05 -37.50 15.35
CA SER A 235 1.14 -38.07 14.55
C SER A 235 1.64 -37.08 13.48
N ALA A 236 2.88 -37.26 13.02
CA ALA A 236 3.44 -36.47 11.93
C ALA A 236 2.62 -36.61 10.62
N GLU A 237 1.98 -37.76 10.39
CA GLU A 237 1.05 -37.96 9.26
C GLU A 237 -0.21 -37.09 9.41
N GLN A 238 -0.79 -37.01 10.62
CA GLN A 238 -1.94 -36.14 10.90
C GLN A 238 -1.61 -34.65 10.75
N VAL A 239 -0.40 -34.22 11.15
CA VAL A 239 0.14 -32.88 10.87
C VAL A 239 0.22 -32.65 9.35
N SER A 240 0.85 -33.57 8.63
CA SER A 240 1.03 -33.50 7.17
C SER A 240 -0.30 -33.37 6.43
N VAL A 241 -1.34 -34.09 6.85
CA VAL A 241 -2.69 -34.05 6.27
C VAL A 241 -3.40 -32.74 6.61
N GLN A 242 -3.31 -32.25 7.85
CA GLN A 242 -3.93 -30.99 8.26
C GLN A 242 -3.33 -29.77 7.54
N GLN A 243 -2.00 -29.68 7.44
CA GLN A 243 -1.32 -28.64 6.65
C GLN A 243 -1.78 -28.62 5.19
N ARG A 244 -1.74 -29.79 4.51
CA ARG A 244 -2.17 -29.93 3.11
C ARG A 244 -3.64 -29.58 2.87
N ALA A 245 -4.47 -29.69 3.91
CA ALA A 245 -5.87 -29.28 3.89
C ALA A 245 -6.10 -27.82 4.33
N GLY A 246 -5.05 -27.02 4.52
CA GLY A 246 -5.12 -25.62 4.99
C GLY A 246 -5.63 -25.45 6.43
N GLN A 247 -5.63 -26.53 7.23
CA GLN A 247 -6.26 -26.60 8.56
C GLN A 247 -5.39 -25.99 9.67
N LEU A 248 -4.86 -24.80 9.42
CA LEU A 248 -4.01 -24.05 10.33
C LEU A 248 -4.84 -23.30 11.39
N PRO A 249 -4.37 -23.18 12.65
CA PRO A 249 -4.98 -22.32 13.66
C PRO A 249 -4.99 -20.85 13.23
N GLY A 250 -6.14 -20.18 13.38
CA GLY A 250 -6.30 -18.77 13.05
C GLY A 250 -6.19 -18.47 11.55
N ILE A 251 -5.34 -17.51 11.20
CA ILE A 251 -5.07 -17.03 9.83
C ILE A 251 -3.57 -17.16 9.53
N LEU A 252 -3.20 -17.73 8.38
CA LEU A 252 -1.85 -17.64 7.83
C LEU A 252 -1.84 -16.75 6.58
N LEU A 253 -0.88 -15.83 6.53
CA LEU A 253 -0.47 -15.08 5.35
C LEU A 253 0.96 -15.49 5.00
N ARG A 254 1.22 -16.00 3.80
CA ARG A 254 2.58 -16.23 3.28
C ARG A 254 2.71 -15.70 1.86
N ALA A 255 3.92 -15.66 1.32
CA ALA A 255 4.11 -15.58 -0.13
C ALA A 255 4.40 -16.99 -0.68
N THR A 256 3.97 -17.29 -1.91
CA THR A 256 4.47 -18.45 -2.63
C THR A 256 5.99 -18.28 -2.86
N HIS A 257 6.37 -17.07 -3.25
CA HIS A 257 7.75 -16.63 -3.47
C HIS A 257 7.95 -15.26 -2.80
N ALA A 258 8.51 -15.22 -1.59
CA ALA A 258 8.78 -13.94 -0.92
C ALA A 258 9.94 -13.21 -1.59
N ILE A 259 9.71 -11.92 -1.87
CA ILE A 259 10.66 -11.01 -2.49
C ILE A 259 10.91 -9.84 -1.55
N GLU A 260 12.18 -9.51 -1.38
CA GLU A 260 12.63 -8.24 -0.82
C GLU A 260 12.85 -7.22 -1.95
N ALA A 261 12.35 -6.00 -1.78
CA ALA A 261 12.49 -4.90 -2.74
C ALA A 261 13.26 -3.71 -2.12
N HIS A 262 14.28 -3.23 -2.82
CA HIS A 262 15.25 -2.22 -2.36
C HIS A 262 14.85 -0.81 -2.80
N TRP A 263 13.72 -0.30 -2.29
CA TRP A 263 13.15 1.00 -2.66
C TRP A 263 13.97 2.18 -2.09
N HIS A 264 15.09 2.52 -2.74
CA HIS A 264 16.05 3.57 -2.36
C HIS A 264 16.57 3.51 -0.91
N HIS A 265 15.79 4.05 0.04
CA HIS A 265 16.13 4.12 1.47
C HIS A 265 15.22 3.24 2.34
N THR A 266 14.36 2.42 1.73
CA THR A 266 13.43 1.52 2.41
C THR A 266 13.45 0.14 1.75
N PRO A 267 14.47 -0.70 2.03
CA PRO A 267 14.41 -2.12 1.68
C PRO A 267 13.35 -2.81 2.57
N ALA A 268 12.46 -3.61 1.99
CA ALA A 268 11.43 -4.33 2.73
C ALA A 268 10.89 -5.55 1.97
N GLY A 269 10.25 -6.47 2.70
CA GLY A 269 9.48 -7.59 2.15
C GLY A 269 8.22 -7.11 1.46
N LEU A 270 8.01 -7.61 0.23
CA LEU A 270 6.95 -7.13 -0.64
C LEU A 270 5.55 -7.46 -0.09
N LEU A 271 5.39 -8.62 0.57
CA LEU A 271 4.17 -8.98 1.29
C LEU A 271 3.96 -8.05 2.48
N THR A 272 4.96 -7.89 3.34
CA THR A 272 4.87 -7.07 4.56
C THR A 272 4.54 -5.61 4.25
N TYR A 273 5.20 -5.00 3.27
CA TYR A 273 4.95 -3.60 2.94
C TYR A 273 3.50 -3.37 2.50
N TRP A 274 3.03 -4.09 1.46
CA TRP A 274 1.67 -3.92 0.95
C TRP A 274 0.60 -4.30 1.99
N LEU A 275 0.87 -5.30 2.84
CA LEU A 275 0.00 -5.67 3.96
C LEU A 275 -0.10 -4.55 5.01
N THR A 276 1.03 -4.08 5.52
CA THR A 276 1.07 -3.08 6.60
C THR A 276 0.51 -1.75 6.12
N GLN A 277 0.89 -1.29 4.92
CA GLN A 277 0.32 -0.10 4.30
C GLN A 277 -1.21 -0.19 4.20
N ARG A 278 -1.75 -1.32 3.70
CA ARG A 278 -3.21 -1.47 3.55
C ARG A 278 -3.93 -1.47 4.90
N LEU A 279 -3.32 -1.97 5.98
CA LEU A 279 -3.89 -1.95 7.33
C LEU A 279 -3.76 -0.57 8.03
N TRP A 280 -2.81 0.28 7.64
CA TRP A 280 -2.83 1.71 7.95
C TRP A 280 -4.01 2.41 7.26
N ASN A 281 -4.21 2.10 5.98
CA ASN A 281 -5.19 2.74 5.12
C ASN A 281 -6.66 2.28 5.34
N THR A 282 -6.94 1.13 5.94
CA THR A 282 -8.32 0.61 6.08
C THR A 282 -9.13 1.24 7.21
N THR A 283 -10.43 1.36 6.97
CA THR A 283 -11.48 1.53 7.98
C THR A 283 -12.29 0.22 8.10
N PRO A 284 -12.40 -0.38 9.29
CA PRO A 284 -13.26 -1.53 9.54
C PRO A 284 -14.75 -1.23 9.31
N PRO A 285 -15.57 -2.25 8.99
CA PRO A 285 -15.22 -3.66 8.80
C PRO A 285 -14.90 -3.97 7.32
N THR A 286 -13.68 -3.69 6.85
CA THR A 286 -13.17 -4.24 5.58
C THR A 286 -12.82 -5.72 5.80
N PRO A 287 -13.43 -6.69 5.08
CA PRO A 287 -13.10 -8.11 5.25
C PRO A 287 -11.65 -8.41 4.85
N THR A 288 -11.03 -9.41 5.49
CA THR A 288 -9.66 -9.88 5.18
C THR A 288 -9.47 -10.09 3.69
N MET A 289 -10.44 -10.73 3.04
CA MET A 289 -10.42 -11.09 1.62
C MET A 289 -10.35 -9.87 0.66
N VAL A 290 -10.99 -8.75 1.02
CA VAL A 290 -10.98 -7.52 0.22
C VAL A 290 -9.66 -6.76 0.39
N THR A 291 -9.09 -6.79 1.59
CA THR A 291 -7.71 -6.36 1.85
C THR A 291 -6.72 -7.20 1.03
N PHE A 292 -6.91 -8.52 1.00
CA PHE A 292 -5.99 -9.46 0.35
C PHE A 292 -5.97 -9.35 -1.18
N ASN A 293 -7.12 -9.23 -1.86
CA ASN A 293 -7.17 -9.00 -3.31
C ASN A 293 -6.33 -7.79 -3.74
N ARG A 294 -6.32 -6.72 -2.94
CA ARG A 294 -5.57 -5.49 -3.23
C ARG A 294 -4.07 -5.66 -3.01
N ILE A 295 -3.67 -6.45 -2.02
CA ILE A 295 -2.26 -6.85 -1.81
C ILE A 295 -1.79 -7.69 -3.00
N ALA A 296 -2.52 -8.75 -3.37
CA ALA A 296 -2.20 -9.60 -4.52
C ALA A 296 -2.07 -8.78 -5.82
N THR A 297 -2.99 -7.84 -6.06
CA THR A 297 -2.95 -6.95 -7.22
C THR A 297 -1.68 -6.08 -7.25
N ALA A 298 -1.33 -5.45 -6.12
CA ALA A 298 -0.15 -4.57 -6.04
C ALA A 298 1.17 -5.35 -6.18
N VAL A 299 1.24 -6.56 -5.61
CA VAL A 299 2.35 -7.50 -5.81
C VAL A 299 2.46 -7.87 -7.29
N GLU A 300 1.38 -8.33 -7.92
CA GLU A 300 1.40 -8.81 -9.30
C GLU A 300 1.80 -7.73 -10.33
N GLN A 301 1.39 -6.47 -10.12
CA GLN A 301 1.84 -5.37 -10.98
C GLN A 301 3.37 -5.17 -10.93
N GLN A 302 4.00 -5.40 -9.79
CA GLN A 302 5.44 -5.20 -9.59
C GLN A 302 6.30 -6.40 -10.04
N VAL A 303 5.89 -7.62 -9.68
CA VAL A 303 6.70 -8.85 -9.83
C VAL A 303 6.09 -9.92 -10.76
N GLY A 304 4.92 -9.66 -11.35
CA GLY A 304 4.24 -10.57 -12.27
C GLY A 304 3.51 -11.72 -11.57
N SER A 305 2.78 -12.50 -12.36
CA SER A 305 1.88 -13.58 -11.90
C SER A 305 2.57 -14.73 -11.18
N ALA A 306 3.87 -14.94 -11.42
CA ALA A 306 4.65 -15.99 -10.76
C ALA A 306 4.87 -15.74 -9.25
N HIS A 307 4.60 -14.53 -8.74
CA HIS A 307 4.89 -14.14 -7.37
C HIS A 307 3.61 -13.63 -6.71
N GLN A 308 2.91 -14.50 -5.99
CA GLN A 308 1.62 -14.21 -5.36
C GLN A 308 1.69 -14.38 -3.84
N PRO A 309 0.87 -13.61 -3.09
CA PRO A 309 0.61 -13.88 -1.69
C PRO A 309 -0.46 -14.99 -1.56
N GLU A 310 -0.36 -15.79 -0.50
CA GLU A 310 -1.33 -16.83 -0.13
C GLU A 310 -2.02 -16.53 1.22
N LEU A 311 -3.31 -16.85 1.30
CA LEU A 311 -4.15 -16.74 2.49
C LEU A 311 -4.72 -18.12 2.84
N GLN A 312 -4.38 -18.62 4.03
CA GLN A 312 -4.78 -19.93 4.53
C GLN A 312 -5.38 -19.85 5.96
N GLY A 313 -5.84 -20.97 6.50
CA GLY A 313 -6.42 -21.07 7.85
C GLY A 313 -7.94 -21.18 7.90
N GLN A 314 -8.47 -21.68 9.02
CA GLN A 314 -9.85 -22.17 9.13
C GLN A 314 -10.93 -21.08 9.33
N LYS A 315 -10.56 -19.81 9.54
CA LYS A 315 -11.50 -18.75 9.99
C LYS A 315 -11.56 -17.50 9.09
N SER A 316 -10.83 -17.51 7.98
CA SER A 316 -10.07 -16.32 7.58
C SER A 316 -10.76 -15.33 6.62
N TYR A 317 -11.92 -15.65 6.03
CA TYR A 317 -12.39 -14.94 4.83
C TYR A 317 -13.30 -13.73 5.10
N GLU A 318 -14.35 -13.89 5.91
CA GLU A 318 -15.35 -12.83 6.13
C GLU A 318 -15.01 -11.87 7.28
N THR A 319 -14.17 -12.30 8.23
CA THR A 319 -13.74 -11.47 9.36
C THR A 319 -12.72 -10.40 8.91
N PRO A 320 -12.73 -9.18 9.49
CA PRO A 320 -11.67 -8.19 9.25
C PRO A 320 -10.32 -8.64 9.82
N LEU A 321 -9.25 -8.47 9.04
CA LEU A 321 -7.90 -8.87 9.42
C LEU A 321 -7.42 -8.08 10.65
N LEU A 322 -6.85 -8.78 11.65
CA LEU A 322 -6.53 -8.24 12.97
C LEU A 322 -7.72 -7.57 13.70
N GLY A 323 -8.96 -7.78 13.25
CA GLY A 323 -10.20 -7.16 13.74
C GLY A 323 -10.65 -7.59 15.14
N TYR A 324 -9.77 -8.24 15.90
CA TYR A 324 -10.03 -8.70 17.26
C TYR A 324 -9.98 -7.51 18.25
N GLY A 325 -11.11 -6.81 18.43
CA GLY A 325 -11.25 -5.74 19.42
C GLY A 325 -12.22 -4.63 19.01
N GLN A 326 -11.98 -3.42 19.54
CA GLN A 326 -12.75 -2.23 19.14
C GLN A 326 -12.48 -1.85 17.67
N PRO A 327 -13.48 -1.32 16.94
CA PRO A 327 -13.30 -0.91 15.56
C PRO A 327 -12.33 0.26 15.45
N LEU A 328 -11.32 0.14 14.57
CA LEU A 328 -10.40 1.23 14.24
C LEU A 328 -11.23 2.42 13.73
N SER A 329 -11.27 3.53 14.47
CA SER A 329 -12.28 4.56 14.23
C SER A 329 -12.03 5.42 12.98
N ARG A 330 -10.83 5.31 12.38
CA ARG A 330 -10.31 6.13 11.27
C ARG A 330 -9.25 5.33 10.49
N SER A 331 -8.91 5.76 9.28
CA SER A 331 -7.68 5.35 8.58
C SER A 331 -6.59 6.42 8.70
N ALA A 332 -5.34 6.07 8.44
CA ALA A 332 -4.20 7.00 8.48
C ALA A 332 -3.12 6.58 7.46
N ASP A 333 -2.17 7.48 7.21
CA ASP A 333 -1.00 7.24 6.35
C ASP A 333 0.32 7.30 7.13
N GLY A 334 0.27 7.80 8.37
CA GLY A 334 1.41 7.93 9.25
C GLY A 334 1.03 8.35 10.66
N VAL A 335 2.04 8.54 11.51
CA VAL A 335 1.87 8.94 12.91
C VAL A 335 3.04 9.81 13.38
N ILE A 336 2.75 10.80 14.21
CA ILE A 336 3.72 11.63 14.91
C ILE A 336 4.37 10.81 16.05
N LEU A 337 5.69 10.83 16.10
CA LEU A 337 6.50 10.13 17.11
C LEU A 337 6.85 11.07 18.27
N THR A 338 7.37 12.26 17.95
CA THR A 338 7.82 13.27 18.92
C THR A 338 7.57 14.68 18.38
N HIS A 339 7.25 15.61 19.30
CA HIS A 339 7.06 17.03 19.03
C HIS A 339 7.34 17.85 20.30
N ASP A 340 8.46 18.57 20.30
CA ASP A 340 8.87 19.42 21.42
C ASP A 340 8.45 20.88 21.17
N ALA A 341 7.17 21.20 21.41
CA ALA A 341 6.66 22.57 21.25
C ALA A 341 7.52 23.58 22.04
N PRO A 342 7.94 24.72 21.46
CA PRO A 342 7.45 25.34 20.22
C PRO A 342 8.28 25.02 18.96
N ASN A 343 9.07 23.94 18.94
CA ASN A 343 9.86 23.56 17.76
C ASN A 343 8.94 23.20 16.58
N PRO A 344 9.02 23.87 15.41
CA PRO A 344 8.23 23.51 14.25
C PRO A 344 8.64 22.19 13.60
N MET A 345 9.74 21.55 14.01
CA MET A 345 10.18 20.27 13.48
C MET A 345 9.54 19.10 14.26
N VAL A 346 8.87 18.20 13.55
CA VAL A 346 8.09 17.08 14.10
C VAL A 346 8.62 15.77 13.53
N GLN A 347 9.01 14.81 14.38
CA GLN A 347 9.40 13.48 13.90
C GLN A 347 8.15 12.65 13.63
N CYS A 348 8.06 12.11 12.42
CA CYS A 348 6.91 11.35 11.94
C CYS A 348 7.35 10.00 11.38
N TRP A 349 6.44 9.04 11.41
CA TRP A 349 6.56 7.76 10.72
C TRP A 349 5.48 7.69 9.63
N LEU A 350 5.84 7.28 8.40
CA LEU A 350 5.00 7.41 7.19
C LEU A 350 4.74 6.09 6.43
N GLY A 351 4.91 4.92 7.05
CA GLY A 351 4.71 3.61 6.40
C GLY A 351 3.25 3.22 6.11
N GLY A 352 2.30 4.15 6.15
CA GLY A 352 0.99 4.02 5.50
C GLY A 352 0.96 4.58 4.07
N LEU A 353 2.06 5.16 3.57
CA LEU A 353 2.23 5.58 2.19
C LEU A 353 2.68 4.42 1.28
N SER A 354 2.32 4.50 0.00
CA SER A 354 2.84 3.61 -1.05
C SER A 354 4.37 3.78 -1.19
N PRO A 355 5.15 2.69 -1.41
CA PRO A 355 6.60 2.80 -1.53
C PRO A 355 7.01 3.62 -2.77
N HIS A 356 6.17 3.66 -3.81
CA HIS A 356 6.39 4.51 -4.99
C HIS A 356 6.27 6.02 -4.66
N LEU A 357 5.45 6.39 -3.69
CA LEU A 357 5.38 7.79 -3.23
C LEU A 357 6.62 8.16 -2.40
N LEU A 358 7.15 7.23 -1.60
CA LEU A 358 8.37 7.45 -0.82
C LEU A 358 9.61 7.68 -1.70
N GLN A 359 9.72 6.94 -2.81
CA GLN A 359 10.84 7.00 -3.76
C GLN A 359 11.01 8.37 -4.44
N HIS A 360 9.92 9.11 -4.63
CA HIS A 360 9.97 10.41 -5.28
C HIS A 360 10.29 11.52 -4.28
N ALA A 361 10.96 12.57 -4.74
CA ALA A 361 11.23 13.77 -3.95
C ALA A 361 9.95 14.63 -3.81
N LEU A 362 8.98 14.11 -3.06
CA LEU A 362 7.68 14.73 -2.87
C LEU A 362 7.71 15.76 -1.73
N THR A 363 7.15 16.95 -1.96
CA THR A 363 6.56 17.71 -0.86
C THR A 363 5.20 17.10 -0.57
N LEU A 364 5.07 16.43 0.58
CA LEU A 364 3.76 16.03 1.10
C LEU A 364 3.33 16.96 2.23
N GLY A 365 2.07 17.39 2.16
CA GLY A 365 1.38 18.08 3.24
C GLY A 365 0.36 17.15 3.89
N PHE A 366 0.37 17.06 5.22
CA PHE A 366 -0.55 16.21 5.99
C PHE A 366 -1.43 17.04 6.91
N ASP A 367 -2.74 16.80 6.86
CA ASP A 367 -3.67 17.29 7.87
C ASP A 367 -3.46 16.50 9.17
N SER A 368 -3.14 17.20 10.25
CA SER A 368 -3.03 16.65 11.62
C SER A 368 -4.37 16.65 12.36
N LEU A 369 -5.38 17.36 11.82
CA LEU A 369 -6.69 17.54 12.44
C LEU A 369 -7.66 16.43 12.02
N VAL A 370 -8.06 15.59 12.97
CA VAL A 370 -9.39 14.95 12.92
C VAL A 370 -10.03 15.05 14.30
N ALA A 371 -10.85 16.07 14.50
CA ALA A 371 -11.70 16.20 15.68
C ALA A 371 -12.99 15.39 15.50
N SER A 372 -13.43 14.69 16.55
CA SER A 372 -14.80 14.20 16.69
C SER A 372 -15.05 13.93 18.17
N GLY A 373 -15.69 14.86 18.87
CA GLY A 373 -15.94 14.72 20.31
C GLY A 373 -17.18 13.87 20.63
N PRO A 374 -17.43 13.56 21.90
CA PRO A 374 -16.52 13.62 23.05
C PRO A 374 -16.19 12.20 23.57
N VAL A 375 -14.90 11.89 23.73
CA VAL A 375 -14.45 10.74 24.52
C VAL A 375 -13.51 11.24 25.62
N THR A 376 -13.67 10.71 26.83
CA THR A 376 -12.98 11.20 28.03
C THR A 376 -11.48 10.95 28.00
N SER A 377 -10.70 11.99 28.33
CA SER A 377 -9.29 12.02 28.72
C SER A 377 -8.56 10.68 28.81
N ILE A 378 -7.56 10.51 27.94
CA ILE A 378 -6.42 9.61 28.19
C ILE A 378 -5.43 10.39 29.05
N ALA A 379 -4.94 9.77 30.13
CA ALA A 379 -3.91 10.37 30.98
C ALA A 379 -2.53 10.28 30.33
N ALA A 380 -1.67 11.29 30.54
CA ALA A 380 -0.29 11.26 30.05
C ALA A 380 0.50 10.08 30.63
N MET A 381 1.31 9.42 29.81
CA MET A 381 2.21 8.38 30.28
C MET A 381 3.39 8.98 31.05
N PRO A 382 3.84 8.34 32.16
CA PRO A 382 5.04 8.77 32.88
C PRO A 382 6.31 8.46 32.08
N SER A 383 7.33 9.29 32.24
CA SER A 383 8.66 9.11 31.64
C SER A 383 9.40 7.90 32.22
N ILE A 384 10.14 7.20 31.36
CA ILE A 384 10.98 6.04 31.73
C ILE A 384 12.12 6.48 32.65
N SER A 385 12.26 5.85 33.81
CA SER A 385 13.36 6.07 34.76
C SER A 385 14.41 4.97 34.70
N THR A 386 15.69 5.35 34.76
CA THR A 386 16.86 4.45 34.82
C THR A 386 16.99 3.75 36.19
N PRO A 387 17.74 2.61 36.27
CA PRO A 387 17.91 1.86 37.51
C PRO A 387 18.83 2.57 38.55
N PRO A 388 18.70 2.25 39.86
CA PRO A 388 19.33 3.00 40.94
C PRO A 388 20.76 2.52 41.32
N PRO A 389 21.61 3.41 41.84
CA PRO A 389 22.84 3.06 42.57
C PRO A 389 22.57 2.70 44.05
N PRO A 390 23.52 2.03 44.74
CA PRO A 390 23.40 1.65 46.16
C PRO A 390 23.54 2.85 47.14
N PRO A 391 23.15 2.69 48.42
CA PRO A 391 22.88 3.82 49.31
C PRO A 391 24.10 4.44 50.04
N SER A 392 24.09 5.77 50.08
CA SER A 392 24.29 6.67 51.24
C SER A 392 25.45 6.45 52.23
N ASP A 393 26.20 7.53 52.52
CA ASP A 393 26.34 7.98 53.92
C ASP A 393 26.64 9.49 54.12
N THR A 394 26.22 10.02 55.28
CA THR A 394 26.64 11.25 56.00
C THR A 394 26.52 12.70 55.43
N ALA A 395 25.74 13.51 56.18
CA ALA A 395 26.04 14.87 56.70
C ALA A 395 25.58 16.18 55.99
N LEU A 396 25.52 17.25 56.82
CA LEU A 396 24.78 18.55 56.76
C LEU A 396 25.78 19.73 57.05
N PRO A 397 25.40 21.05 57.11
CA PRO A 397 24.35 21.87 56.44
C PRO A 397 24.83 23.30 55.96
N SER A 398 23.86 24.18 55.58
CA SER A 398 23.90 25.68 55.61
C SER A 398 24.63 26.45 54.46
N THR A 399 24.34 27.72 54.10
CA THR A 399 23.49 28.80 54.70
C THR A 399 22.85 29.74 53.62
N ALA A 400 21.97 30.66 54.04
CA ALA A 400 21.10 31.57 53.25
C ALA A 400 21.73 32.80 52.54
N ALA A 401 20.98 33.44 51.60
CA ALA A 401 20.78 34.92 51.49
C ALA A 401 19.87 35.38 50.30
N SER A 402 19.31 36.60 50.39
CA SER A 402 18.56 37.40 49.35
C SER A 402 18.41 38.86 49.89
N PRO A 403 17.72 39.86 49.25
CA PRO A 403 17.38 40.24 47.85
C PRO A 403 17.94 41.69 47.56
N PRO A 404 17.25 42.79 47.10
CA PRO A 404 16.11 43.05 46.16
C PRO A 404 16.24 44.26 45.14
N ALA A 405 15.25 44.39 44.22
CA ALA A 405 14.68 45.63 43.58
C ALA A 405 15.59 46.54 42.67
N GLU A 406 15.15 47.55 41.89
CA GLU A 406 13.92 48.39 41.72
C GLU A 406 13.61 48.71 40.21
N GLN A 407 12.34 48.72 39.72
CA GLN A 407 11.34 49.82 39.46
C GLN A 407 11.32 50.54 38.06
N GLU A 408 10.15 51.08 37.71
CA GLU A 408 9.66 51.73 36.45
C GLU A 408 9.86 53.30 36.43
N PRO A 409 9.35 54.18 35.50
CA PRO A 409 8.27 54.06 34.49
C PRO A 409 8.38 54.87 33.13
N ILE A 410 7.25 54.89 32.38
CA ILE A 410 7.00 55.51 31.04
C ILE A 410 6.30 56.89 31.17
N PRO A 411 6.45 57.87 30.22
CA PRO A 411 5.27 58.32 29.44
C PRO A 411 5.45 58.98 28.04
N LYS A 412 4.62 58.55 27.07
CA LYS A 412 3.77 59.32 26.08
C LYS A 412 4.26 60.55 25.23
N LEU A 413 3.94 60.47 23.91
CA LEU A 413 3.09 61.37 23.06
C LEU A 413 3.66 62.15 21.81
N ALA A 414 2.83 62.15 20.75
CA ALA A 414 2.50 63.22 19.76
C ALA A 414 3.40 63.65 18.56
N ALA A 415 3.08 63.09 17.38
CA ALA A 415 2.76 63.71 16.06
C ALA A 415 3.43 65.02 15.52
N THR A 416 3.82 65.01 14.23
CA THR A 416 3.27 65.88 13.13
C THR A 416 3.82 65.55 11.72
N ARG A 417 3.16 66.07 10.66
CA ARG A 417 3.53 66.16 9.21
C ARG A 417 3.73 67.67 8.83
N PRO A 418 4.03 68.17 7.60
CA PRO A 418 3.98 67.57 6.24
C PRO A 418 5.12 68.02 5.24
N THR A 419 4.85 67.85 3.93
CA THR A 419 5.49 68.44 2.71
C THR A 419 6.75 67.79 2.12
N ALA A 420 7.09 68.03 0.84
CA ALA A 420 6.39 67.79 -0.44
C ALA A 420 7.20 68.35 -1.63
N TRP A 421 7.32 67.61 -2.75
CA TRP A 421 7.74 68.15 -4.07
C TRP A 421 7.13 67.34 -5.23
N GLN A 422 6.73 68.03 -6.30
CA GLN A 422 6.25 67.47 -7.58
C GLN A 422 7.10 68.02 -8.74
N ARG A 423 7.03 67.37 -9.91
CA ARG A 423 7.10 68.02 -11.24
C ARG A 423 6.30 67.22 -12.29
N ILE A 424 5.98 67.86 -13.42
CA ILE A 424 4.85 67.56 -14.31
C ILE A 424 5.24 67.76 -15.79
N SER A 425 4.78 66.88 -16.69
CA SER A 425 4.36 67.14 -18.11
C SER A 425 4.02 65.79 -18.79
N ASP A 426 2.85 65.48 -19.36
CA ASP A 426 2.05 66.13 -20.43
C ASP A 426 2.68 65.95 -21.84
N THR A 427 2.03 65.44 -22.91
CA THR A 427 0.61 65.08 -23.24
C THR A 427 0.56 63.72 -24.02
N ALA A 428 -0.38 63.24 -24.88
CA ALA A 428 -1.62 63.72 -25.55
C ALA A 428 -2.49 62.53 -26.11
N THR A 429 -3.71 62.84 -26.59
CA THR A 429 -4.65 62.03 -27.44
C THR A 429 -5.36 63.00 -28.43
N PRO A 430 -5.84 62.64 -29.65
CA PRO A 430 -7.09 61.85 -29.88
C PRO A 430 -7.08 61.15 -31.29
N PRO A 431 -8.20 60.93 -32.05
CA PRO A 431 -9.64 60.76 -31.74
C PRO A 431 -10.20 59.38 -32.17
N GLY A 432 -11.52 59.15 -32.05
CA GLY A 432 -12.18 57.86 -32.37
C GLY A 432 -13.34 57.94 -33.39
N ASN A 433 -14.08 56.83 -33.53
CA ASN A 433 -15.33 56.73 -34.30
C ASN A 433 -16.24 55.59 -33.76
N LEU A 434 -17.54 55.66 -34.05
CA LEU A 434 -18.62 54.71 -33.67
C LEU A 434 -19.45 54.35 -34.93
N PRO A 435 -20.50 53.52 -34.87
CA PRO A 435 -20.50 52.10 -34.49
C PRO A 435 -21.23 51.23 -35.55
N LEU A 436 -21.10 49.89 -35.51
CA LEU A 436 -22.02 48.95 -36.19
C LEU A 436 -22.23 47.67 -35.37
N SER A 437 -23.33 46.96 -35.64
CA SER A 437 -23.96 46.03 -34.70
C SER A 437 -24.23 44.63 -35.26
N SER A 438 -24.08 43.58 -34.43
CA SER A 438 -24.83 42.31 -34.59
C SER A 438 -24.85 41.44 -33.32
N SER A 439 -25.99 41.47 -32.62
CA SER A 439 -26.61 40.40 -31.82
C SER A 439 -25.76 39.29 -31.17
N SER A 440 -25.73 39.28 -29.83
CA SER A 440 -25.56 38.07 -29.01
C SER A 440 -26.93 37.42 -28.71
N PRO A 441 -27.02 36.08 -28.55
CA PRO A 441 -28.17 35.43 -27.91
C PRO A 441 -28.20 35.72 -26.39
N PRO A 442 -29.34 35.53 -25.70
CA PRO A 442 -29.53 36.06 -24.35
C PRO A 442 -28.82 35.26 -23.26
N GLU A 443 -28.29 36.00 -22.28
CA GLU A 443 -27.92 35.46 -20.96
C GLU A 443 -29.18 34.94 -20.27
N THR A 444 -29.11 33.73 -19.69
CA THR A 444 -30.11 33.22 -18.76
C THR A 444 -29.51 33.15 -17.37
N GLU A 445 -30.33 33.51 -16.37
CA GLU A 445 -29.89 33.96 -15.05
C GLU A 445 -29.05 32.93 -14.30
N GLY A 446 -28.02 33.40 -13.58
CA GLY A 446 -27.02 32.54 -12.97
C GLY A 446 -27.56 31.73 -11.79
N SER A 447 -27.58 30.41 -11.94
CA SER A 447 -27.60 29.48 -10.81
C SER A 447 -26.23 29.47 -10.14
N THR A 448 -26.01 30.39 -9.19
CA THR A 448 -24.80 30.41 -8.35
C THR A 448 -24.63 29.06 -7.63
N CYS A 449 -23.45 28.46 -7.74
CA CYS A 449 -23.05 27.37 -6.85
C CYS A 449 -23.14 27.84 -5.39
N PRO A 450 -23.48 26.95 -4.43
CA PRO A 450 -23.34 27.25 -3.01
C PRO A 450 -21.86 27.19 -2.60
N ASP A 451 -21.11 28.23 -2.98
CA ASP A 451 -19.78 28.54 -2.42
C ASP A 451 -19.94 29.01 -0.97
N ASP A 452 -20.18 28.07 -0.05
CA ASP A 452 -19.98 28.27 1.40
C ASP A 452 -19.96 26.93 2.17
N PHE A 453 -18.98 26.08 1.85
CA PHE A 453 -18.33 25.32 2.94
C PHE A 453 -17.22 26.22 3.49
N PRO A 454 -17.21 26.58 4.79
CA PRO A 454 -16.15 27.40 5.34
C PRO A 454 -14.82 26.65 5.21
N LEU A 455 -13.90 27.21 4.44
CA LEU A 455 -12.53 26.74 4.35
C LEU A 455 -11.89 26.87 5.74
N GLU A 456 -11.77 25.75 6.46
CA GLU A 456 -11.08 25.66 7.76
C GLU A 456 -9.57 25.91 7.58
N THR A 457 -9.23 27.18 7.39
CA THR A 457 -7.87 27.74 7.22
C THR A 457 -7.01 27.65 8.50
N THR A 458 -7.45 26.83 9.45
CA THR A 458 -6.91 26.61 10.79
C THR A 458 -6.30 25.22 10.98
N THR A 459 -6.40 24.29 10.00
CA THR A 459 -5.70 23.00 10.11
C THR A 459 -4.18 23.19 9.94
N PRO A 460 -3.35 22.75 10.90
CA PRO A 460 -1.91 22.93 10.79
C PRO A 460 -1.29 21.74 10.04
N PHE A 461 -0.81 22.01 8.82
CA PHE A 461 -0.12 21.02 7.98
C PHE A 461 1.27 20.69 8.51
N ILE A 462 1.66 19.41 8.47
CA ILE A 462 3.08 19.02 8.50
C ILE A 462 3.55 18.85 7.06
N VAL A 463 4.64 19.55 6.72
CA VAL A 463 5.22 19.61 5.38
C VAL A 463 6.59 18.96 5.38
N PHE A 464 6.75 17.92 4.56
CA PHE A 464 8.01 17.21 4.38
C PHE A 464 8.75 17.74 3.14
N LYS A 465 10.08 17.86 3.18
CA LYS A 465 10.89 18.42 2.07
C LYS A 465 12.20 17.63 1.86
N LYS A 466 12.09 16.50 1.17
CA LYS A 466 13.13 15.60 0.62
C LYS A 466 12.43 14.32 0.09
N PRO A 467 13.12 13.38 -0.61
CA PRO A 467 12.63 12.00 -0.67
C PRO A 467 12.33 11.48 0.74
N LEU A 468 11.32 10.63 0.86
CA LEU A 468 10.73 10.29 2.15
C LEU A 468 11.22 8.93 2.64
N GLU A 469 11.81 8.91 3.82
CA GLU A 469 12.09 7.68 4.57
C GLU A 469 10.89 7.31 5.46
N LEU A 470 10.78 6.04 5.87
CA LEU A 470 9.74 5.60 6.80
C LEU A 470 9.72 6.40 8.10
N ARG A 471 10.88 6.89 8.57
CA ARG A 471 11.02 7.87 9.65
C ARG A 471 11.57 9.16 9.07
N VAL A 472 10.81 10.26 9.17
CA VAL A 472 11.22 11.54 8.59
C VAL A 472 10.79 12.72 9.48
N THR A 473 11.59 13.78 9.48
CA THR A 473 11.27 15.01 10.24
C THR A 473 10.59 16.02 9.32
N GLY A 474 9.31 16.31 9.58
CA GLY A 474 8.53 17.31 8.85
C GLY A 474 8.53 18.67 9.54
N LYS A 475 8.11 19.72 8.84
CA LYS A 475 7.92 21.07 9.38
C LYS A 475 6.43 21.39 9.51
N LEU A 476 5.98 21.64 10.74
CA LEU A 476 4.65 22.15 11.06
C LEU A 476 4.51 23.61 10.58
N THR A 477 3.44 23.90 9.83
CA THR A 477 3.21 25.25 9.25
C THR A 477 2.75 26.28 10.27
N GLN A 478 2.03 25.86 11.31
CA GLN A 478 1.52 26.73 12.37
C GLN A 478 1.94 26.19 13.76
N PRO A 479 3.21 26.38 14.20
CA PRO A 479 3.75 25.75 15.40
C PRO A 479 3.19 26.24 16.75
N ALA A 480 2.27 27.22 16.72
CA ALA A 480 1.53 27.69 17.90
C ALA A 480 0.16 27.01 18.08
N VAL A 481 -0.25 26.12 17.17
CA VAL A 481 -1.52 25.39 17.23
C VAL A 481 -1.30 24.03 17.90
N GLU A 482 -2.18 23.67 18.84
CA GLU A 482 -2.14 22.37 19.52
C GLU A 482 -2.40 21.21 18.54
N ILE A 483 -1.59 20.16 18.61
CA ILE A 483 -1.74 18.97 17.75
C ILE A 483 -2.85 18.08 18.34
N PRO A 484 -3.98 17.88 17.65
CA PRO A 484 -5.19 17.26 18.22
C PRO A 484 -5.23 15.73 18.05
N SER A 485 -4.31 15.19 17.26
CA SER A 485 -4.23 13.77 16.93
C SER A 485 -2.79 13.45 16.54
N PRO A 486 -2.22 12.30 16.96
CA PRO A 486 -0.93 11.86 16.46
C PRO A 486 -1.02 11.32 15.03
N PHE A 487 -2.20 10.97 14.52
CA PHE A 487 -2.35 10.37 13.19
C PHE A 487 -2.31 11.41 12.08
N LEU A 488 -1.66 11.04 10.97
CA LEU A 488 -1.50 11.87 9.78
C LEU A 488 -2.36 11.33 8.62
N GLN A 489 -2.97 12.24 7.86
CA GLN A 489 -3.65 11.95 6.60
C GLN A 489 -3.13 12.86 5.49
N GLU A 490 -2.79 12.29 4.33
CA GLU A 490 -2.35 13.02 3.14
C GLU A 490 -3.39 14.08 2.76
N ALA A 491 -2.91 15.30 2.51
CA ALA A 491 -3.70 16.44 2.09
C ALA A 491 -3.20 17.04 0.77
N LEU A 492 -1.87 17.07 0.58
CA LEU A 492 -1.20 17.61 -0.60
C LEU A 492 -0.11 16.66 -1.09
N ARG A 493 0.00 16.48 -2.41
CA ARG A 493 1.00 15.65 -3.11
C ARG A 493 1.70 16.46 -4.20
N GLU A 494 2.97 16.85 -4.01
CA GLU A 494 3.79 17.50 -5.06
C GLU A 494 4.65 16.47 -5.80
N LEU A 495 4.24 16.07 -7.02
CA LEU A 495 5.05 15.21 -7.90
C LEU A 495 6.11 16.05 -8.66
N PRO A 496 7.30 15.54 -9.00
CA PRO A 496 8.28 16.29 -9.79
C PRO A 496 7.81 16.51 -11.25
N ARG A 497 8.16 17.64 -11.87
CA ARG A 497 7.88 17.89 -13.30
C ARG A 497 8.62 16.92 -14.23
N SER A 498 9.84 16.52 -13.88
CA SER A 498 10.73 15.65 -14.65
C SER A 498 10.72 14.21 -14.11
N LEU A 499 9.62 13.49 -14.33
CA LEU A 499 9.55 12.05 -14.06
C LEU A 499 10.34 11.27 -15.12
N THR A 500 11.05 10.22 -14.70
CA THR A 500 11.70 9.24 -15.59
C THR A 500 11.34 7.81 -15.17
N LEU A 501 11.44 6.90 -16.15
CA LEU A 501 11.35 5.46 -15.93
C LEU A 501 12.75 4.94 -15.54
N GLN A 502 12.86 4.31 -14.37
CA GLN A 502 14.05 3.62 -13.94
C GLN A 502 14.11 2.26 -14.64
N VAL A 503 15.17 2.01 -15.40
CA VAL A 503 15.35 0.76 -16.17
C VAL A 503 16.58 0.02 -15.65
N ALA A 504 16.35 -1.07 -14.91
CA ALA A 504 17.42 -1.96 -14.48
C ALA A 504 17.97 -2.79 -15.64
N LEU A 505 19.21 -3.25 -15.50
CA LEU A 505 19.86 -4.14 -16.46
C LEU A 505 19.97 -5.55 -15.85
N GLY A 506 19.44 -6.56 -16.57
CA GLY A 506 19.33 -7.94 -16.11
C GLY A 506 20.67 -8.64 -15.87
N THR A 507 20.68 -9.58 -14.93
CA THR A 507 21.81 -10.45 -14.62
C THR A 507 22.31 -11.32 -15.80
N PRO A 508 21.52 -11.67 -16.83
CA PRO A 508 22.06 -12.36 -18.02
C PRO A 508 22.92 -11.47 -18.92
N LEU A 509 22.91 -10.14 -18.74
CA LEU A 509 23.62 -9.21 -19.61
C LEU A 509 25.11 -9.12 -19.25
N ASP A 510 25.99 -9.22 -20.24
CA ASP A 510 27.43 -9.12 -20.05
C ASP A 510 27.93 -7.69 -19.82
N ARG A 511 29.21 -7.54 -19.47
CA ARG A 511 29.80 -6.23 -19.14
C ARG A 511 29.80 -5.24 -20.31
N MET A 512 29.90 -5.70 -21.55
CA MET A 512 29.82 -4.87 -22.75
C MET A 512 28.37 -4.52 -23.07
N GLU A 513 27.47 -5.51 -23.08
CA GLU A 513 26.02 -5.31 -23.25
C GLU A 513 25.49 -4.24 -22.27
N ARG A 514 25.90 -4.30 -21.00
CA ARG A 514 25.46 -3.34 -19.96
C ARG A 514 26.03 -1.93 -20.14
N VAL A 515 27.26 -1.77 -20.63
CA VAL A 515 27.84 -0.46 -20.97
C VAL A 515 27.14 0.14 -22.20
N ASP A 516 26.91 -0.67 -23.24
CA ASP A 516 26.21 -0.22 -24.46
C ASP A 516 24.75 0.15 -24.19
N ALA A 517 24.05 -0.59 -23.32
CA ALA A 517 22.70 -0.23 -22.87
C ALA A 517 22.70 1.11 -22.13
N THR A 518 23.60 1.28 -21.14
CA THR A 518 23.71 2.54 -20.38
C THR A 518 24.01 3.72 -21.30
N SER A 519 24.93 3.54 -22.26
CA SER A 519 25.23 4.53 -23.31
C SER A 519 24.04 4.80 -24.24
N ALA A 520 23.22 3.79 -24.55
CA ALA A 520 22.05 3.94 -25.39
C ALA A 520 20.94 4.75 -24.70
N PHE A 521 20.61 4.46 -23.43
CA PHE A 521 19.65 5.25 -22.67
C PHE A 521 20.11 6.71 -22.57
N SER A 522 21.32 6.96 -22.06
CA SER A 522 21.86 8.31 -21.85
C SER A 522 22.17 9.11 -23.12
N SER A 523 21.89 8.59 -24.32
CA SER A 523 22.05 9.30 -25.60
C SER A 523 20.86 9.20 -26.56
N ALA A 524 19.76 8.55 -26.14
CA ALA A 524 18.57 8.38 -26.98
C ALA A 524 17.23 8.53 -26.24
N LEU A 525 17.18 8.40 -24.91
CA LEU A 525 15.95 8.51 -24.13
C LEU A 525 16.14 9.37 -22.88
N ASP A 526 15.73 10.63 -22.95
CA ASP A 526 15.59 11.49 -21.76
C ASP A 526 14.46 11.01 -20.81
N LEU A 527 13.59 10.11 -21.30
CA LEU A 527 12.47 9.53 -20.57
C LEU A 527 12.88 8.41 -19.59
N ALA A 528 14.10 7.86 -19.70
CA ALA A 528 14.52 6.70 -18.93
C ALA A 528 15.96 6.80 -18.42
N THR A 529 16.17 6.31 -17.20
CA THR A 529 17.47 6.33 -16.52
C THR A 529 17.83 4.93 -16.03
N VAL A 530 19.09 4.54 -16.20
CA VAL A 530 19.63 3.31 -15.60
C VAL A 530 20.13 3.66 -14.20
N PRO A 531 19.53 3.14 -13.12
CA PRO A 531 19.97 3.42 -11.75
C PRO A 531 21.24 2.62 -11.42
N ALA A 532 21.81 2.88 -10.23
CA ALA A 532 22.95 2.09 -9.73
C ALA A 532 22.58 0.60 -9.55
N GLU A 533 23.58 -0.28 -9.55
CA GLU A 533 23.37 -1.68 -9.19
C GLU A 533 22.71 -1.79 -7.80
N GLN A 534 21.81 -2.77 -7.64
CA GLN A 534 20.97 -3.00 -6.44
C GLN A 534 19.87 -1.97 -6.15
N ALA A 535 19.82 -0.80 -6.81
CA ALA A 535 18.68 0.11 -6.67
C ALA A 535 17.41 -0.47 -7.35
N TYR A 536 16.25 -0.22 -6.75
CA TYR A 536 14.96 -0.52 -7.37
C TYR A 536 14.78 0.24 -8.69
N ALA A 537 14.11 -0.40 -9.65
CA ALA A 537 13.73 0.15 -10.94
C ALA A 537 12.23 -0.03 -11.18
N ASP A 538 11.65 0.58 -12.22
CA ASP A 538 10.26 0.34 -12.60
C ASP A 538 10.10 -0.87 -13.54
N VAL A 539 11.19 -1.22 -14.24
CA VAL A 539 11.23 -2.28 -15.26
C VAL A 539 12.66 -2.82 -15.43
N LEU A 540 12.78 -4.07 -15.89
CA LEU A 540 14.06 -4.74 -16.14
C LEU A 540 14.28 -4.94 -17.66
N LEU A 541 15.34 -4.37 -18.23
CA LEU A 541 15.84 -4.74 -19.57
C LEU A 541 16.74 -5.97 -19.45
N SER A 542 16.42 -7.05 -20.17
CA SER A 542 17.24 -8.28 -20.17
C SER A 542 17.25 -8.96 -21.55
N ARG A 543 18.23 -9.85 -21.74
CA ARG A 543 18.16 -10.91 -22.74
C ARG A 543 17.16 -11.98 -22.27
N VAL A 544 16.42 -12.59 -23.20
CA VAL A 544 15.56 -13.75 -22.91
C VAL A 544 16.46 -14.96 -22.64
N SER A 545 16.31 -15.56 -21.46
CA SER A 545 16.91 -16.87 -21.15
C SER A 545 15.94 -17.98 -21.55
N THR A 546 16.37 -18.91 -22.39
CA THR A 546 15.69 -20.21 -22.51
C THR A 546 15.91 -21.01 -21.21
N PRO A 547 14.91 -21.75 -20.70
CA PRO A 547 15.06 -22.52 -19.47
C PRO A 547 16.11 -23.62 -19.65
N THR A 548 17.05 -23.70 -18.72
CA THR A 548 18.18 -24.64 -18.76
C THR A 548 17.69 -26.08 -18.62
N GLY A 549 17.56 -26.78 -19.76
CA GLY A 549 17.11 -28.18 -19.82
C GLY A 549 16.64 -28.60 -21.22
N SER A 550 16.04 -27.68 -21.99
CA SER A 550 15.90 -27.86 -23.44
C SER A 550 17.23 -27.60 -24.15
N GLU A 551 17.49 -28.30 -25.25
CA GLU A 551 18.62 -27.97 -26.14
C GLU A 551 18.55 -26.49 -26.53
N ALA A 552 19.67 -25.77 -26.38
CA ALA A 552 19.71 -24.33 -26.56
C ALA A 552 19.59 -23.97 -28.05
N ASP A 553 18.36 -23.72 -28.50
CA ASP A 553 18.05 -23.32 -29.87
C ASP A 553 18.93 -22.12 -30.29
N PRO A 554 19.82 -22.26 -31.29
CA PRO A 554 20.74 -21.20 -31.68
C PRO A 554 20.03 -19.96 -32.26
N GLU A 555 18.75 -20.07 -32.66
CA GLU A 555 17.94 -18.93 -33.10
C GLU A 555 17.37 -18.11 -31.93
N SER A 556 17.36 -18.64 -30.70
CA SER A 556 16.99 -17.89 -29.49
C SER A 556 18.05 -16.86 -29.05
N SER A 557 19.27 -16.95 -29.59
CA SER A 557 20.41 -16.12 -29.18
C SER A 557 20.23 -14.63 -29.50
N GLY A 558 20.48 -13.77 -28.50
CA GLY A 558 20.53 -12.31 -28.66
C GLY A 558 19.18 -11.58 -28.75
N ARG A 559 18.08 -12.16 -28.25
CA ARG A 559 16.77 -11.49 -28.18
C ARG A 559 16.62 -10.71 -26.87
N TYR A 560 16.29 -9.42 -26.94
CA TYR A 560 16.06 -8.55 -25.77
C TYR A 560 14.59 -8.21 -25.58
N GLY A 561 14.19 -7.96 -24.33
CA GLY A 561 12.84 -7.50 -23.97
C GLY A 561 12.83 -6.77 -22.62
N LEU A 562 11.68 -6.21 -22.27
CA LEU A 562 11.42 -5.62 -20.96
C LEU A 562 10.65 -6.62 -20.10
N PHE A 563 10.97 -6.71 -18.81
CA PHE A 563 10.43 -7.68 -17.88
C PHE A 563 9.94 -7.02 -16.59
N HIS A 564 8.90 -7.59 -15.98
CA HIS A 564 8.58 -7.38 -14.57
C HIS A 564 9.72 -7.91 -13.69
N HIS A 565 9.79 -7.49 -12.43
CA HIS A 565 10.90 -7.85 -11.53
C HIS A 565 11.02 -9.35 -11.23
N GLY A 566 9.91 -10.10 -11.33
CA GLY A 566 9.89 -11.55 -11.25
C GLY A 566 10.11 -12.29 -12.58
N GLY A 567 10.56 -11.61 -13.64
CA GLY A 567 10.91 -12.25 -14.91
C GLY A 567 9.76 -12.55 -15.88
N GLU A 568 8.52 -12.11 -15.61
CA GLU A 568 7.43 -12.11 -16.60
C GLU A 568 7.75 -11.06 -17.69
N LEU A 569 7.73 -11.46 -18.97
CA LEU A 569 8.05 -10.58 -20.11
C LEU A 569 6.86 -9.65 -20.43
N TYR A 570 7.10 -8.34 -20.56
CA TYR A 570 6.10 -7.39 -21.03
C TYR A 570 5.74 -7.67 -22.50
N ALA A 571 4.44 -7.77 -22.79
CA ALA A 571 3.91 -8.05 -24.11
C ALA A 571 4.41 -7.03 -25.17
N ASN A 572 4.70 -7.52 -26.38
CA ASN A 572 5.17 -6.74 -27.53
C ASN A 572 6.52 -6.01 -27.33
N THR A 573 7.34 -6.43 -26.34
CA THR A 573 8.70 -5.89 -26.13
C THR A 573 9.82 -6.78 -26.70
N LEU A 574 9.52 -8.03 -27.06
CA LEU A 574 10.48 -9.00 -27.58
C LEU A 574 11.12 -8.53 -28.89
N GLY A 575 12.46 -8.55 -28.95
CA GLY A 575 13.25 -8.25 -30.14
C GLY A 575 13.48 -9.42 -31.07
N GLU A 576 14.16 -9.14 -32.19
CA GLU A 576 14.55 -10.15 -33.17
C GLU A 576 15.80 -10.95 -32.73
N PRO A 577 16.01 -12.17 -33.27
CA PRO A 577 17.26 -12.91 -33.10
C PRO A 577 18.49 -12.07 -33.44
N LYS A 578 19.52 -12.14 -32.60
CA LYS A 578 20.82 -11.48 -32.78
C LYS A 578 20.73 -9.96 -32.98
N GLU A 579 19.71 -9.32 -32.39
CA GLU A 579 19.63 -7.87 -32.26
C GLU A 579 20.85 -7.33 -31.47
N ALA A 580 21.26 -6.09 -31.73
CA ALA A 580 22.26 -5.40 -30.89
C ALA A 580 21.54 -4.62 -29.78
N ILE A 581 22.03 -4.65 -28.54
CA ILE A 581 21.32 -4.04 -27.40
C ILE A 581 21.04 -2.53 -27.58
N LYS A 582 21.92 -1.80 -28.28
CA LYS A 582 21.74 -0.40 -28.65
C LYS A 582 20.63 -0.17 -29.69
N THR A 583 20.33 -1.17 -30.52
CA THR A 583 19.15 -1.21 -31.40
C THR A 583 17.89 -1.54 -30.59
N ALA A 584 17.97 -2.51 -29.67
CA ALA A 584 16.86 -2.89 -28.79
C ALA A 584 16.36 -1.71 -27.95
N VAL A 585 17.25 -0.95 -27.30
CA VAL A 585 16.87 0.25 -26.51
C VAL A 585 16.15 1.29 -27.38
N ARG A 586 16.56 1.47 -28.65
CA ARG A 586 15.88 2.38 -29.58
C ARG A 586 14.52 1.86 -30.03
N ARG A 587 14.41 0.55 -30.33
CA ARG A 587 13.15 -0.13 -30.68
C ARG A 587 12.13 -0.08 -29.54
N LEU A 588 12.60 -0.14 -28.29
CA LEU A 588 11.78 -0.12 -27.07
C LEU A 588 11.29 1.27 -26.65
N SER A 589 11.69 2.34 -27.36
CA SER A 589 11.32 3.72 -27.01
C SER A 589 9.81 3.93 -26.82
N PRO A 590 8.91 3.42 -27.69
CA PRO A 590 7.47 3.62 -27.51
C PRO A 590 6.92 2.92 -26.27
N GLN A 591 7.37 1.69 -25.97
CA GLN A 591 6.93 0.93 -24.80
C GLN A 591 7.45 1.57 -23.50
N ILE A 592 8.63 2.20 -23.54
CA ILE A 592 9.16 2.98 -22.40
C ILE A 592 8.35 4.25 -22.18
N GLU A 593 7.88 4.92 -23.24
CA GLU A 593 6.97 6.06 -23.11
C GLU A 593 5.61 5.64 -22.50
N VAL A 594 5.04 4.51 -22.95
CA VAL A 594 3.83 3.92 -22.36
C VAL A 594 4.03 3.59 -20.88
N LEU A 595 5.17 2.99 -20.50
CA LEU A 595 5.47 2.67 -19.10
C LEU A 595 5.70 3.93 -18.25
N LEU A 596 6.28 5.00 -18.79
CA LEU A 596 6.40 6.29 -18.09
C LEU A 596 5.02 6.96 -17.91
N ALA A 597 4.16 6.92 -18.93
CA ALA A 597 2.77 7.35 -18.82
C ALA A 597 2.01 6.53 -17.77
N ALA A 598 2.21 5.21 -17.74
CA ALA A 598 1.64 4.30 -16.74
C ALA A 598 2.06 4.67 -15.32
N LYS A 599 3.35 4.94 -15.11
CA LYS A 599 3.92 5.40 -13.83
C LYS A 599 3.32 6.73 -13.39
N ALA A 600 3.19 7.69 -14.31
CA ALA A 600 2.58 8.99 -13.99
C ALA A 600 1.09 8.85 -13.61
N LEU A 601 0.33 7.99 -14.31
CA LEU A 601 -1.07 7.72 -13.96
C LEU A 601 -1.20 6.97 -12.63
N SER A 602 -0.35 5.99 -12.34
CA SER A 602 -0.37 5.27 -11.05
C SER A 602 -0.01 6.19 -9.87
N LEU A 603 0.86 7.17 -10.07
CA LEU A 603 1.16 8.23 -9.08
C LEU A 603 -0.02 9.18 -8.80
N THR A 604 -1.09 9.18 -9.61
CA THR A 604 -2.35 9.88 -9.28
C THR A 604 -3.30 9.04 -8.43
N VAL A 605 -3.10 7.73 -8.27
CA VAL A 605 -4.01 6.85 -7.51
C VAL A 605 -4.07 7.30 -6.04
N ASN A 606 -5.29 7.49 -5.55
CA ASN A 606 -5.56 8.08 -4.25
C ASN A 606 -6.90 7.59 -3.63
N ASP A 607 -7.36 6.38 -3.95
CA ASP A 607 -8.66 5.84 -3.50
C ASP A 607 -8.84 5.89 -1.96
N VAL A 608 -7.75 5.73 -1.20
CA VAL A 608 -7.74 5.90 0.26
C VAL A 608 -7.83 7.37 0.66
N THR A 609 -7.06 8.26 0.03
CA THR A 609 -6.76 9.60 0.56
C THR A 609 -7.67 10.70 0.01
N ALA A 610 -8.33 10.47 -1.14
CA ALA A 610 -9.29 11.36 -1.76
C ALA A 610 -10.43 11.78 -0.82
N ARG A 611 -10.80 13.06 -0.87
CA ARG A 611 -12.02 13.61 -0.24
C ARG A 611 -13.18 13.77 -1.24
N VAL A 612 -12.99 13.33 -2.48
CA VAL A 612 -14.00 13.28 -3.54
C VAL A 612 -14.71 11.92 -3.48
N GLY A 613 -16.05 11.91 -3.54
CA GLY A 613 -16.89 10.74 -3.31
C GLY A 613 -17.25 10.00 -4.59
N VAL A 614 -16.52 8.91 -4.84
CA VAL A 614 -16.68 8.03 -6.00
C VAL A 614 -16.74 6.57 -5.56
N SER A 615 -17.68 5.82 -6.14
CA SER A 615 -17.78 4.36 -6.09
C SER A 615 -17.80 3.82 -7.51
N VAL A 616 -16.97 2.82 -7.81
CA VAL A 616 -16.92 2.11 -9.10
C VAL A 616 -17.10 0.62 -8.85
N THR A 617 -18.03 0.01 -9.59
CA THR A 617 -18.18 -1.45 -9.66
C THR A 617 -17.81 -1.92 -11.06
N LEU A 618 -17.02 -2.99 -11.17
CA LEU A 618 -16.86 -3.78 -12.39
C LEU A 618 -17.80 -4.99 -12.30
N ASP A 619 -18.81 -5.01 -13.15
CA ASP A 619 -19.79 -6.08 -13.29
C ASP A 619 -19.46 -6.97 -14.51
N GLN A 620 -19.59 -8.28 -14.37
CA GLN A 620 -19.69 -9.22 -15.50
C GLN A 620 -21.16 -9.36 -15.91
N ILE A 621 -21.43 -9.37 -17.22
CA ILE A 621 -22.78 -9.62 -17.76
C ILE A 621 -22.85 -11.05 -18.30
N LYS A 622 -23.82 -11.83 -17.82
CA LYS A 622 -24.08 -13.22 -18.24
C LYS A 622 -25.58 -13.45 -18.33
N ALA A 623 -26.09 -13.75 -19.53
CA ALA A 623 -27.51 -14.07 -19.77
C ALA A 623 -28.48 -13.08 -19.08
N GLU A 624 -28.26 -11.78 -19.30
CA GLU A 624 -29.00 -10.64 -18.70
C GLU A 624 -28.82 -10.42 -17.18
N GLU A 625 -28.23 -11.37 -16.44
CA GLU A 625 -27.76 -11.13 -15.07
C GLU A 625 -26.47 -10.30 -15.03
N THR A 626 -26.32 -9.47 -13.98
CA THR A 626 -25.09 -8.73 -13.66
C THR A 626 -24.47 -9.26 -12.37
N GLN A 627 -23.20 -9.68 -12.44
CA GLN A 627 -22.44 -10.18 -11.29
C GLN A 627 -21.28 -9.22 -10.96
N PRO A 628 -21.17 -8.69 -9.73
CA PRO A 628 -20.03 -7.88 -9.32
C PRO A 628 -18.74 -8.73 -9.28
N LEU A 629 -17.66 -8.19 -9.84
CA LEU A 629 -16.32 -8.78 -9.84
C LEU A 629 -15.37 -7.99 -8.93
N ILE A 630 -15.34 -6.67 -9.09
CA ILE A 630 -14.51 -5.75 -8.31
C ILE A 630 -15.38 -4.57 -7.89
N HIS A 631 -15.33 -4.22 -6.60
CA HIS A 631 -15.87 -2.96 -6.10
C HIS A 631 -14.74 -2.13 -5.47
N GLN A 632 -14.65 -0.86 -5.85
CA GLN A 632 -13.75 0.12 -5.22
C GLN A 632 -14.51 1.40 -4.96
N PHE A 633 -14.21 2.04 -3.83
CA PHE A 633 -14.80 3.32 -3.45
C PHE A 633 -13.80 4.12 -2.62
N THR A 634 -13.96 5.42 -2.65
CA THR A 634 -13.17 6.37 -1.85
C THR A 634 -13.60 6.34 -0.38
N THR A 635 -12.65 6.45 0.56
CA THR A 635 -12.93 6.10 1.98
C THR A 635 -12.85 7.26 2.99
N ARG A 636 -12.28 8.41 2.63
CA ARG A 636 -12.03 9.55 3.54
C ARG A 636 -12.92 10.77 3.30
N VAL A 637 -14.01 10.58 2.55
CA VAL A 637 -15.09 11.54 2.37
C VAL A 637 -15.74 11.96 3.70
N PRO A 638 -16.25 13.20 3.82
CA PRO A 638 -16.96 13.67 5.01
C PRO A 638 -18.47 13.36 5.01
N TRP A 639 -19.02 12.84 3.91
CA TRP A 639 -20.42 12.42 3.75
C TRP A 639 -20.55 10.89 3.72
N PRO A 640 -21.71 10.31 4.10
CA PRO A 640 -21.88 8.86 4.15
C PRO A 640 -21.78 8.23 2.76
N CYS A 641 -21.04 7.12 2.67
CA CYS A 641 -20.99 6.30 1.46
C CYS A 641 -22.34 5.56 1.25
N PRO A 642 -22.87 5.43 0.02
CA PRO A 642 -24.12 4.72 -0.25
C PRO A 642 -24.08 3.26 0.22
N ALA A 643 -25.00 2.88 1.12
CA ALA A 643 -24.97 1.59 1.84
C ALA A 643 -25.17 0.31 0.99
N ALA A 644 -25.35 0.43 -0.33
CA ALA A 644 -25.56 -0.68 -1.24
C ALA A 644 -24.26 -1.00 -2.02
N HIS A 645 -23.26 -1.55 -1.33
CA HIS A 645 -22.03 -2.03 -1.98
C HIS A 645 -22.19 -3.50 -2.40
N PRO A 646 -22.12 -3.82 -3.70
CA PRO A 646 -22.30 -5.18 -4.19
C PRO A 646 -21.04 -6.02 -3.90
N THR A 647 -21.13 -6.95 -2.94
CA THR A 647 -20.05 -7.87 -2.58
C THR A 647 -19.76 -8.85 -3.73
N PRO A 648 -18.51 -8.94 -4.24
CA PRO A 648 -18.12 -9.99 -5.17
C PRO A 648 -18.32 -11.40 -4.60
N LYS A 649 -18.49 -12.40 -5.47
CA LYS A 649 -18.63 -13.81 -5.03
C LYS A 649 -17.32 -14.34 -4.43
N ALA A 650 -17.43 -15.33 -3.55
CA ALA A 650 -16.30 -16.02 -2.91
C ALA A 650 -15.28 -16.64 -3.90
N GLU A 651 -15.69 -16.91 -5.14
CA GLU A 651 -14.86 -17.46 -6.22
C GLU A 651 -13.88 -16.43 -6.82
N THR A 652 -14.19 -15.13 -6.74
CA THR A 652 -13.35 -14.02 -7.27
C THR A 652 -12.57 -13.31 -6.16
N LEU A 653 -12.27 -14.04 -5.09
CA LEU A 653 -11.78 -13.52 -3.83
C LEU A 653 -10.54 -14.33 -3.37
N GLY A 654 -9.53 -13.63 -2.88
CA GLY A 654 -8.18 -14.13 -2.59
C GLY A 654 -7.17 -14.00 -3.75
N LYS A 655 -7.55 -13.49 -4.94
CA LYS A 655 -6.72 -13.46 -6.17
C LYS A 655 -7.05 -12.26 -7.06
N ILE A 656 -6.22 -11.98 -8.07
CA ILE A 656 -6.56 -11.08 -9.18
C ILE A 656 -7.81 -11.58 -9.93
N VAL A 657 -8.60 -10.67 -10.49
CA VAL A 657 -9.73 -11.04 -11.36
C VAL A 657 -9.22 -11.37 -12.75
N THR A 658 -9.57 -12.57 -13.23
CA THR A 658 -9.19 -13.09 -14.53
C THR A 658 -10.41 -13.18 -15.45
N LEU A 659 -10.30 -12.66 -16.68
CA LEU A 659 -11.39 -12.58 -17.65
C LEU A 659 -10.96 -13.17 -18.99
N ALA A 660 -11.77 -14.08 -19.54
CA ALA A 660 -11.55 -14.60 -20.88
C ALA A 660 -11.84 -13.53 -21.95
N GLN A 661 -11.08 -13.52 -23.05
CA GLN A 661 -11.36 -12.69 -24.21
C GLN A 661 -12.83 -12.83 -24.66
N GLY A 662 -13.49 -11.71 -24.98
CA GLY A 662 -14.91 -11.70 -25.35
C GLY A 662 -15.90 -11.80 -24.19
N THR A 663 -15.44 -11.81 -22.93
CA THR A 663 -16.31 -11.62 -21.76
C THR A 663 -17.02 -10.27 -21.85
N HIS A 664 -18.34 -10.21 -21.63
CA HIS A 664 -19.04 -8.94 -21.47
C HIS A 664 -18.85 -8.38 -20.05
N ILE A 665 -18.37 -7.13 -19.97
CA ILE A 665 -18.18 -6.36 -18.74
C ILE A 665 -18.89 -5.01 -18.79
N GLN A 666 -19.20 -4.46 -17.62
CA GLN A 666 -19.69 -3.09 -17.49
C GLN A 666 -19.19 -2.46 -16.18
N TYR A 667 -18.71 -1.23 -16.27
CA TYR A 667 -18.41 -0.38 -15.13
C TYR A 667 -19.62 0.46 -14.73
N ARG A 668 -19.87 0.55 -13.44
CA ARG A 668 -20.93 1.33 -12.81
C ARG A 668 -20.27 2.37 -11.89
N ILE A 669 -20.21 3.62 -12.34
CA ILE A 669 -19.54 4.74 -11.68
C ILE A 669 -20.60 5.62 -11.01
N GLN A 670 -20.65 5.62 -9.68
CA GLN A 670 -21.52 6.50 -8.89
C GLN A 670 -20.70 7.67 -8.33
N ASN A 671 -21.11 8.89 -8.67
CA ASN A 671 -20.68 10.08 -7.95
C ASN A 671 -21.60 10.25 -6.74
N TYR A 672 -21.08 10.06 -5.52
CA TYR A 672 -21.84 10.32 -4.30
C TYR A 672 -21.36 11.58 -3.56
N SER A 673 -20.58 12.43 -4.23
CA SER A 673 -20.24 13.79 -3.79
C SER A 673 -21.46 14.74 -3.89
N PRO A 674 -21.45 15.89 -3.18
CA PRO A 674 -22.46 16.93 -3.33
C PRO A 674 -22.24 17.86 -4.56
N PHE A 675 -21.17 17.64 -5.33
CA PHE A 675 -20.79 18.41 -6.52
C PHE A 675 -20.61 17.51 -7.75
N PRO A 676 -20.76 18.03 -8.99
CA PRO A 676 -20.53 17.25 -10.20
C PRO A 676 -19.06 16.84 -10.34
N LEU A 677 -18.81 15.75 -11.07
CA LEU A 677 -17.47 15.24 -11.35
C LEU A 677 -17.22 15.04 -12.84
N TYR A 678 -16.02 15.42 -13.28
CA TYR A 678 -15.54 15.28 -14.65
C TYR A 678 -14.76 13.97 -14.76
N LEU A 679 -15.34 12.96 -15.40
CA LEU A 679 -14.74 11.64 -15.58
C LEU A 679 -13.97 11.55 -16.90
N LEU A 680 -12.68 11.28 -16.81
CA LEU A 680 -11.83 10.75 -17.87
C LEU A 680 -11.54 9.26 -17.60
N VAL A 681 -11.50 8.43 -18.64
CA VAL A 681 -11.15 7.01 -18.54
C VAL A 681 -9.97 6.73 -19.47
N LEU A 682 -8.87 6.28 -18.88
CA LEU A 682 -7.66 5.83 -19.58
C LEU A 682 -7.41 4.35 -19.26
N GLY A 683 -6.79 3.60 -20.16
CA GLY A 683 -6.50 2.19 -19.91
C GLY A 683 -5.26 1.68 -20.63
N ILE A 684 -4.59 0.74 -19.98
CA ILE A 684 -3.38 0.04 -20.45
C ILE A 684 -3.71 -1.43 -20.59
N ASP A 685 -3.21 -2.09 -21.63
CA ASP A 685 -3.35 -3.54 -21.83
C ASP A 685 -2.21 -4.11 -22.71
N PRO A 686 -2.11 -5.45 -22.88
CA PRO A 686 -0.95 -6.08 -23.51
C PRO A 686 -1.03 -6.14 -25.05
N SER A 687 -1.94 -5.40 -25.69
CA SER A 687 -2.01 -5.33 -27.16
C SER A 687 -0.89 -4.46 -27.77
N PRO A 688 -0.74 -4.39 -29.11
CA PRO A 688 0.18 -3.43 -29.75
C PRO A 688 -0.21 -1.97 -29.46
N ASP A 689 -1.51 -1.70 -29.36
CA ASP A 689 -2.10 -0.42 -28.98
C ASP A 689 -2.14 -0.31 -27.43
N GLN A 690 -0.96 -0.32 -26.80
CA GLN A 690 -0.81 -0.56 -25.35
C GLN A 690 -1.53 0.45 -24.44
N LEU A 691 -1.82 1.68 -24.90
CA LEU A 691 -2.51 2.72 -24.13
C LEU A 691 -3.67 3.33 -24.93
N TRP A 692 -4.83 3.41 -24.30
CA TRP A 692 -6.06 3.96 -24.87
C TRP A 692 -6.78 4.94 -23.93
N CYS A 693 -7.65 5.77 -24.50
CA CYS A 693 -8.71 6.48 -23.76
C CYS A 693 -10.10 6.05 -24.24
N TYR A 694 -11.09 6.14 -23.36
CA TYR A 694 -12.50 5.90 -23.70
C TYR A 694 -13.29 7.21 -23.61
N ALA A 695 -14.16 7.43 -24.60
CA ALA A 695 -14.92 8.67 -24.82
C ALA A 695 -16.42 8.48 -24.49
N PRO A 696 -16.82 8.51 -23.21
CA PRO A 696 -18.15 8.11 -22.70
C PRO A 696 -19.39 8.89 -23.21
N LEU A 697 -19.18 9.89 -24.07
CA LEU A 697 -20.22 10.71 -24.70
C LEU A 697 -20.41 10.43 -26.20
N LEU A 698 -19.67 9.50 -26.81
CA LEU A 698 -19.90 9.13 -28.20
C LEU A 698 -21.05 8.14 -28.32
N GLN A 699 -22.05 8.51 -29.13
CA GLN A 699 -23.03 7.58 -29.70
C GLN A 699 -22.54 7.18 -31.11
N PRO A 700 -22.69 5.93 -31.53
CA PRO A 700 -22.10 5.41 -32.77
C PRO A 700 -22.78 5.89 -34.07
N GLU A 701 -23.68 6.88 -34.01
CA GLU A 701 -24.53 7.31 -35.14
C GLU A 701 -24.11 8.66 -35.76
N ALA A 702 -23.04 9.30 -35.26
CA ALA A 702 -22.56 10.58 -35.78
C ALA A 702 -21.63 10.42 -36.99
N SER A 703 -21.91 11.13 -38.08
CA SER A 703 -21.17 11.10 -39.35
C SER A 703 -19.99 12.09 -39.44
N GLU A 704 -19.62 12.72 -38.33
CA GLU A 704 -18.49 13.65 -38.21
C GLU A 704 -17.25 12.97 -37.57
N PRO A 705 -16.02 13.49 -37.79
CA PRO A 705 -14.85 13.01 -37.07
C PRO A 705 -15.06 13.13 -35.55
N THR A 706 -15.17 11.99 -34.89
CA THR A 706 -15.43 11.93 -33.45
C THR A 706 -14.13 12.05 -32.67
N PHE A 707 -14.08 13.02 -31.75
CA PHE A 707 -12.94 13.26 -30.86
C PHE A 707 -13.23 12.75 -29.44
N PRO A 708 -12.20 12.43 -28.63
CA PRO A 708 -12.35 12.11 -27.21
C PRO A 708 -13.06 13.22 -26.42
N LYS A 709 -13.84 12.83 -25.40
CA LYS A 709 -14.57 13.73 -24.49
C LYS A 709 -14.61 13.11 -23.09
N TYR A 710 -14.52 13.91 -22.04
CA TYR A 710 -14.86 13.48 -20.69
C TYR A 710 -16.39 13.31 -20.53
N ALA A 711 -16.85 12.58 -19.52
CA ALA A 711 -18.23 12.67 -19.05
C ALA A 711 -18.34 13.65 -17.88
N VAL A 712 -19.55 14.18 -17.65
CA VAL A 712 -19.90 14.84 -16.38
C VAL A 712 -20.91 13.94 -15.66
N ILE A 713 -20.64 13.63 -14.40
CA ILE A 713 -21.54 12.88 -13.51
C ILE A 713 -22.08 13.86 -12.45
N PRO A 714 -23.38 14.21 -12.46
CA PRO A 714 -23.97 15.10 -11.46
C PRO A 714 -23.87 14.54 -10.02
N PRO A 715 -24.15 15.35 -8.99
CA PRO A 715 -24.22 14.88 -7.60
C PRO A 715 -25.20 13.71 -7.44
N GLN A 716 -24.82 12.69 -6.67
CA GLN A 716 -25.58 11.45 -6.41
C GLN A 716 -25.91 10.56 -7.62
N GLU A 717 -25.57 10.97 -8.84
CA GLU A 717 -25.89 10.25 -10.07
C GLU A 717 -24.96 9.07 -10.39
N THR A 718 -25.44 8.15 -11.23
CA THR A 718 -24.70 6.96 -11.66
C THR A 718 -24.56 6.89 -13.19
N LEU A 719 -23.32 6.73 -13.66
CA LEU A 719 -22.96 6.54 -15.06
C LEU A 719 -22.49 5.10 -15.30
N THR A 720 -23.02 4.44 -16.34
CA THR A 720 -22.60 3.09 -16.74
C THR A 720 -21.84 3.09 -18.06
N LEU A 721 -20.64 2.49 -18.10
CA LEU A 721 -19.74 2.44 -19.27
C LEU A 721 -19.16 1.02 -19.45
N PRO A 722 -18.94 0.50 -20.66
CA PRO A 722 -19.40 1.03 -21.95
C PRO A 722 -20.92 1.00 -22.10
N LYS A 723 -21.46 1.96 -22.86
CA LYS A 723 -22.91 2.06 -23.07
C LYS A 723 -23.40 1.04 -24.10
N ALA A 724 -22.78 0.99 -25.27
CA ALA A 724 -23.14 0.07 -26.35
C ALA A 724 -22.69 -1.38 -26.04
N THR A 725 -23.54 -2.36 -26.34
CA THR A 725 -23.30 -3.78 -25.99
C THR A 725 -22.07 -4.38 -26.68
N THR A 726 -21.72 -3.90 -27.88
CA THR A 726 -20.53 -4.31 -28.64
C THR A 726 -19.23 -3.87 -27.98
N GLU A 727 -19.21 -2.70 -27.34
CA GLU A 727 -18.02 -2.13 -26.67
C GLU A 727 -17.74 -2.78 -25.31
N ARG A 728 -18.70 -3.55 -24.77
CA ARG A 728 -18.59 -4.23 -23.46
C ARG A 728 -17.68 -5.46 -23.47
N LEU A 729 -17.09 -5.83 -24.61
CA LEU A 729 -16.27 -7.03 -24.72
C LEU A 729 -14.87 -6.79 -24.13
N VAL A 730 -14.31 -7.81 -23.45
CA VAL A 730 -12.88 -7.83 -23.10
C VAL A 730 -12.08 -8.06 -24.39
N HIS A 731 -11.24 -7.08 -24.74
CA HIS A 731 -10.37 -7.09 -25.92
C HIS A 731 -8.89 -7.19 -25.51
N GLY A 732 -8.03 -7.55 -26.46
CA GLY A 732 -6.58 -7.68 -26.28
C GLY A 732 -6.11 -9.15 -26.23
N PRO A 733 -4.78 -9.39 -26.30
CA PRO A 733 -4.19 -10.70 -26.04
C PRO A 733 -4.13 -10.99 -24.53
N PRO A 734 -3.75 -12.20 -24.11
CA PRO A 734 -3.56 -12.52 -22.69
C PRO A 734 -2.49 -11.65 -22.01
N GLY A 735 -2.71 -11.33 -20.73
CA GLY A 735 -1.81 -10.49 -19.92
C GLY A 735 -2.57 -9.51 -19.02
N LEU A 736 -1.84 -8.59 -18.35
CA LEU A 736 -2.44 -7.61 -17.44
C LEU A 736 -3.04 -6.42 -18.19
N ALA A 737 -4.27 -6.05 -17.82
CA ALA A 737 -4.93 -4.82 -18.24
C ALA A 737 -5.32 -3.98 -17.02
N THR A 738 -5.09 -2.67 -17.09
CA THR A 738 -5.40 -1.68 -16.03
C THR A 738 -6.27 -0.56 -16.59
N THR A 739 -7.42 -0.30 -15.98
CA THR A 739 -8.29 0.84 -16.33
C THR A 739 -8.30 1.87 -15.19
N TYR A 740 -7.91 3.10 -15.50
CA TYR A 740 -7.92 4.25 -14.60
C TYR A 740 -9.20 5.08 -14.79
N PHE A 741 -9.97 5.22 -13.71
CA PHE A 741 -11.08 6.15 -13.61
C PHE A 741 -10.56 7.42 -12.93
N LEU A 742 -10.37 8.48 -13.73
CA LEU A 742 -9.86 9.78 -13.29
C LEU A 742 -11.03 10.74 -13.14
N LEU A 743 -11.39 11.09 -11.90
CA LEU A 743 -12.48 12.02 -11.61
C LEU A 743 -11.96 13.28 -10.94
N ALA A 744 -12.19 14.43 -11.56
CA ALA A 744 -11.82 15.73 -11.04
C ALA A 744 -13.06 16.60 -10.75
N ARG A 745 -12.91 17.60 -9.87
CA ARG A 745 -13.90 18.67 -9.65
C ARG A 745 -13.90 19.73 -10.76
N HIS A 746 -12.89 19.74 -11.62
CA HIS A 746 -12.71 20.70 -12.71
C HIS A 746 -12.60 19.98 -14.07
N PRO A 747 -12.90 20.64 -15.20
CA PRO A 747 -12.81 20.04 -16.53
C PRO A 747 -11.37 19.72 -16.95
N TRP A 748 -11.20 18.63 -17.72
CA TRP A 748 -9.94 18.20 -18.31
C TRP A 748 -9.56 19.02 -19.55
N GLN A 749 -9.31 20.32 -19.41
CA GLN A 749 -9.13 21.23 -20.55
C GLN A 749 -7.88 20.94 -21.36
N GLN A 750 -6.72 20.87 -20.68
CA GLN A 750 -5.43 20.64 -21.31
C GLN A 750 -5.37 19.22 -21.90
N THR A 751 -5.87 18.23 -21.14
CA THR A 751 -5.92 16.84 -21.60
C THR A 751 -6.82 16.65 -22.81
N LEU A 752 -8.00 17.29 -22.87
CA LEU A 752 -8.83 17.23 -24.08
C LEU A 752 -8.13 17.87 -25.29
N SER A 753 -7.44 19.00 -25.12
CA SER A 753 -6.70 19.64 -26.21
C SER A 753 -5.59 18.72 -26.77
N THR A 754 -4.87 18.02 -25.89
CA THR A 754 -3.88 17.02 -26.29
C THR A 754 -4.55 15.82 -26.98
N LEU A 755 -5.63 15.29 -26.41
CA LEU A 755 -6.37 14.15 -26.98
C LEU A 755 -7.00 14.47 -28.35
N THR A 756 -7.40 15.71 -28.64
CA THR A 756 -7.90 16.07 -29.98
C THR A 756 -6.85 15.99 -31.09
N THR A 757 -5.57 16.06 -30.74
CA THR A 757 -4.44 16.01 -31.70
C THR A 757 -3.73 14.65 -31.69
N HIS A 758 -3.57 14.04 -30.51
CA HIS A 758 -2.71 12.89 -30.26
C HIS A 758 -3.47 11.57 -30.00
N ALA A 759 -4.79 11.53 -30.21
CA ALA A 759 -5.58 10.29 -30.15
C ALA A 759 -6.12 9.90 -31.53
N ARG A 760 -6.17 8.60 -31.83
CA ARG A 760 -6.75 8.03 -33.05
C ARG A 760 -7.85 7.05 -32.69
N GLN A 761 -8.97 7.06 -33.42
CA GLN A 761 -10.05 6.10 -33.18
C GLN A 761 -9.52 4.67 -33.34
N SER A 762 -9.76 3.83 -32.33
CA SER A 762 -9.18 2.50 -32.23
C SER A 762 -10.01 1.48 -33.03
N SER A 763 -9.37 0.44 -33.54
CA SER A 763 -10.01 -0.67 -34.25
C SER A 763 -10.96 -1.51 -33.38
N ARG A 764 -10.91 -1.31 -32.06
CA ARG A 764 -11.64 -2.08 -31.04
C ARG A 764 -13.12 -1.71 -30.90
N SER A 765 -13.40 -0.41 -30.91
CA SER A 765 -14.64 0.17 -30.38
C SER A 765 -14.78 1.62 -30.83
N ALA A 766 -15.97 2.05 -31.24
CA ALA A 766 -16.19 3.40 -31.78
C ALA A 766 -15.89 4.50 -30.74
N ALA A 767 -16.15 4.24 -29.46
CA ALA A 767 -15.81 5.15 -28.36
C ALA A 767 -14.41 4.96 -27.74
N ALA A 768 -13.56 4.10 -28.31
CA ALA A 768 -12.19 3.88 -27.82
C ALA A 768 -11.14 4.50 -28.77
N PHE A 769 -10.08 5.08 -28.21
CA PHE A 769 -9.03 5.74 -28.99
C PHE A 769 -7.64 5.29 -28.52
N THR A 770 -6.79 4.91 -29.46
CA THR A 770 -5.37 4.62 -29.24
C THR A 770 -4.59 5.94 -29.16
N LEU A 771 -3.67 6.05 -28.19
CA LEU A 771 -2.89 7.28 -27.98
C LEU A 771 -1.55 7.23 -28.71
N GLN A 772 -1.20 8.31 -29.41
CA GLN A 772 0.02 8.43 -30.22
C GLN A 772 1.22 8.90 -29.40
N ASP A 773 0.99 9.78 -28.43
CA ASP A 773 2.01 10.37 -27.54
C ASP A 773 1.60 10.13 -26.07
N PRO A 774 1.67 8.87 -25.56
CA PRO A 774 1.31 8.48 -24.20
C PRO A 774 1.76 9.42 -23.09
N TRP A 775 3.01 9.86 -23.12
CA TRP A 775 3.61 10.65 -22.04
C TRP A 775 3.05 12.07 -22.03
N LEU A 776 2.85 12.68 -23.20
CA LEU A 776 2.26 14.02 -23.31
C LEU A 776 0.81 14.07 -22.78
N VAL A 777 0.03 13.01 -23.01
CA VAL A 777 -1.32 12.89 -22.45
C VAL A 777 -1.26 12.76 -20.92
N ALA A 778 -0.35 11.95 -20.38
CA ALA A 778 -0.18 11.82 -18.93
C ALA A 778 0.32 13.14 -18.27
N GLN A 779 1.20 13.89 -18.93
CA GLN A 779 1.60 15.23 -18.49
C GLN A 779 0.42 16.22 -18.48
N SER A 780 -0.46 16.15 -19.49
CA SER A 780 -1.67 16.99 -19.55
C SER A 780 -2.66 16.68 -18.42
N VAL A 781 -2.80 15.40 -18.06
CA VAL A 781 -3.59 14.96 -16.89
C VAL A 781 -3.03 15.55 -15.59
N LEU A 782 -1.70 15.52 -15.41
CA LEU A 782 -1.05 16.14 -14.25
C LEU A 782 -1.20 17.67 -14.26
N ALA A 783 -1.26 18.31 -15.43
CA ALA A 783 -1.46 19.74 -15.57
C ALA A 783 -2.88 20.19 -15.20
N ASP A 784 -3.92 19.52 -15.71
CA ASP A 784 -5.32 19.79 -15.34
C ASP A 784 -5.54 19.59 -13.82
N LEU A 785 -5.01 18.51 -13.25
CA LEU A 785 -5.09 18.25 -11.81
C LEU A 785 -4.33 19.29 -10.97
N HIS A 786 -3.19 19.76 -11.46
CA HIS A 786 -2.40 20.79 -10.80
C HIS A 786 -3.09 22.16 -10.83
N GLU A 787 -3.65 22.57 -11.98
CA GLU A 787 -4.39 23.82 -12.13
C GLU A 787 -5.61 23.86 -11.18
N ALA A 788 -6.39 22.78 -11.13
CA ALA A 788 -7.49 22.60 -10.18
C ALA A 788 -7.03 22.70 -8.70
N SER A 789 -5.86 22.14 -8.40
CA SER A 789 -5.30 22.10 -7.04
C SER A 789 -4.67 23.42 -6.58
N VAL A 790 -4.18 24.24 -7.52
CA VAL A 790 -3.73 25.62 -7.24
C VAL A 790 -4.95 26.53 -7.06
N ALA A 791 -5.93 26.45 -7.96
CA ALA A 791 -7.15 27.27 -7.90
C ALA A 791 -7.97 27.02 -6.62
N GLY A 792 -8.07 25.77 -6.17
CA GLY A 792 -8.75 25.37 -4.94
C GLY A 792 -7.83 25.14 -3.74
N SER A 793 -6.62 25.72 -3.71
CA SER A 793 -5.60 25.39 -2.69
C SER A 793 -5.95 25.90 -1.29
N ARG A 794 -5.97 24.98 -0.30
CA ARG A 794 -6.06 25.33 1.13
C ARG A 794 -4.75 25.89 1.70
N ALA A 795 -3.64 25.76 0.97
CA ALA A 795 -2.32 26.18 1.41
C ALA A 795 -1.55 26.85 0.26
N PRO A 796 -1.98 28.03 -0.22
CA PRO A 796 -1.34 28.73 -1.35
C PRO A 796 0.16 29.01 -1.11
N ASN A 797 0.56 29.20 0.15
CA ASN A 797 1.97 29.37 0.56
C ASN A 797 2.84 28.10 0.44
N LEU A 798 2.26 26.97 0.04
CA LEU A 798 2.96 25.71 -0.26
C LEU A 798 2.98 25.38 -1.77
N VAL A 799 2.38 26.22 -2.63
CA VAL A 799 2.51 26.09 -4.08
C VAL A 799 3.97 26.30 -4.48
N SER A 800 4.45 25.45 -5.38
CA SER A 800 5.84 25.35 -5.81
C SER A 800 5.88 25.17 -7.32
N ASP A 801 6.64 26.02 -8.01
CA ASP A 801 6.82 25.97 -9.47
C ASP A 801 7.63 24.74 -9.93
N GLN A 802 8.26 24.02 -9.00
CA GLN A 802 9.16 22.89 -9.29
C GLN A 802 8.43 21.54 -9.48
N GLY A 803 7.14 21.47 -9.16
CA GLY A 803 6.34 20.25 -9.19
C GLY A 803 4.92 20.41 -9.70
N TRP A 804 4.22 19.28 -9.81
CA TRP A 804 2.77 19.18 -9.97
C TRP A 804 2.17 19.02 -8.56
N LEU A 805 1.76 20.13 -7.94
CA LEU A 805 1.04 20.10 -6.66
C LEU A 805 -0.41 19.65 -6.89
N LEU A 806 -0.84 18.59 -6.19
CA LEU A 806 -2.19 18.05 -6.20
C LEU A 806 -2.82 18.11 -4.79
N ASP A 807 -4.03 18.64 -4.59
CA ASP A 807 -4.80 18.61 -3.32
C ASP A 807 -5.89 17.53 -3.39
N VAL A 808 -5.89 16.60 -2.42
CA VAL A 808 -6.79 15.42 -2.39
C VAL A 808 -8.28 15.77 -2.30
N GLN A 809 -8.62 17.05 -2.11
CA GLN A 809 -9.98 17.58 -2.23
C GLN A 809 -10.46 17.82 -3.67
N GLN A 810 -9.57 17.76 -4.68
CA GLN A 810 -9.88 18.10 -6.07
C GLN A 810 -10.05 16.89 -6.99
N TRP A 811 -9.52 15.72 -6.64
CA TRP A 811 -9.57 14.54 -7.51
C TRP A 811 -9.69 13.19 -6.76
N ALA A 812 -10.21 12.20 -7.48
CA ALA A 812 -10.13 10.79 -7.14
C ALA A 812 -9.70 9.98 -8.38
N THR A 813 -8.61 9.21 -8.29
CA THR A 813 -8.22 8.20 -9.27
C THR A 813 -8.35 6.81 -8.69
N LEU A 814 -9.15 5.96 -9.34
CA LEU A 814 -9.34 4.54 -9.01
C LEU A 814 -8.77 3.67 -10.13
N ALA A 815 -8.03 2.62 -9.79
CA ALA A 815 -7.34 1.74 -10.76
C ALA A 815 -7.89 0.31 -10.69
N PHE A 816 -8.45 -0.17 -11.79
CA PHE A 816 -9.05 -1.50 -11.93
C PHE A 816 -8.12 -2.39 -12.75
N VAL A 817 -7.49 -3.37 -12.09
CA VAL A 817 -6.56 -4.32 -12.71
C VAL A 817 -7.26 -5.67 -12.90
N HIS A 818 -7.08 -6.27 -14.06
CA HIS A 818 -7.53 -7.64 -14.35
C HIS A 818 -6.55 -8.33 -15.30
N ARG A 819 -6.55 -9.66 -15.32
CA ARG A 819 -5.77 -10.47 -16.27
C ARG A 819 -6.68 -10.98 -17.39
N VAL A 820 -6.34 -10.70 -18.64
CA VAL A 820 -6.96 -11.29 -19.83
C VAL A 820 -6.36 -12.69 -20.05
N ILE A 821 -7.20 -13.67 -20.42
CA ILE A 821 -6.83 -15.03 -20.84
C ILE A 821 -7.55 -15.47 -22.11
#